data_AF-A0A945ZP00-F1
#
_entry.id   AF-A0A945ZP00-F1
#
_cell.length_a   1.000
_cell.length_b   1.000
_cell.length_c   1.000
_cell.angle_alpha   90.00
_cell.angle_beta   90.00
_cell.angle_gamma   90.00
#
_symmetry.space_group_name_H-M   'P 1'
#
loop_
_entity.id
_entity.type
_entity.pdbx_description
1 polymer ?
#
loop_
_entity_poly.entity_id
_entity_poly.type
_entity_poly.pdbx_seq_one_letter_code
_entity_poly.pdbx_strand_id
1 'polypeptide(L)'
;MTSSALAQGIEWTEKDLAKNVHRAEEAFEGGEMSRAYGLFAHLVSIATDRAFLHFRFGSICTHTTDRLDEAEEHLRWAMDLGVLNTEHAAEWNYYQGRLLHLRYNFEEAQEYYRLAIDEGKANEPWMNDAKLFFGQCSTDRPLEMKAINLSIESKLASHSDDFFRLFDMPIEDGRILNTPDALRSKTDVQKGYVSTMHWLPGRRYAFFASYGKRGDTGLDIYRVSVDGLGEYGEPERLPSPINTDFDDCSPICIAMDQNSGKPDELYFSSSRPESFGGHDIFQASGNLFDATLDESGQIKTSHMPMEINSTSDEWLYYASPRNPSQWLATNRNQDFEGKEVWEFHRQVESIEPVAIRFEIQGSVPSGALVVRQLGSDVDLFTLKADAAMPLDFIIQPGTDLALVWENSIGVAQWMDSLSIPSTGTSQIAMEPLVIGSLTNGEVGIVQRPLTYVDEPSLTWSSKAMDTKQRSGTWLEYVNATLADVLRNGNRETANIQRILLAQESEINGEYETGIKQIPKWVLEALSEIEVLDADKRPLTVSDMRSRALQLQNNMEMIQCWEAPGSNKWELQQAIKRYGEPALGVLSEETRGLVEISKNNVDQWKKWQNQITLSLIGKPTVSQDWLMIADYVGAQVNANESALLQIEGMHRRIEAHLVYDRWITEALPMVLPQFRKELLNYTSKNQSLKQSLQLAATSTSQNDDSLSQRWLLAQELLWYQLTDSIVDVQEYGVFNLPEMAAAQSWFIRSGGLMNEAKDANLPQEKLAKGQAAIGLAWESLSEGAAKRDIVTKETQMTDSEWWRRFGAENAEAATDYDKFEMFVSNNSPIVQQAEMYLEELDIMRTKSAKAGDYKASLANAIALRSNLESQMQALFGGTTVRQTLPVKSPLQSSNATPSNALNGNPPVEKRLPISSAVETPKNKTTQPVDGASVTKPIATESAASKEAEARSLNSYTIQIGAFMKLPNHHPEWFNQSTRVTLANGISKYTIGSFVDYEAAQQMLKEIQKDIPDAFLKTNALHAQPQQSKSSNGTTAVVSSKKEDMAKHRANSTPSAIGKNQAFRLKICTLNAPVNPAQVARLLRLGNEVPLVTMQTDAATVYYSRSFTNLADAENALNICTKKGFSNTELQIVD
;
A
#
# COMPACT_ATOMS: atom_id res chain seq x y z
N MET A 1 -49.47 40.56 -35.33
CA MET A 1 -48.98 41.94 -35.08
C MET A 1 -48.76 42.11 -33.58
N THR A 2 -48.16 43.23 -33.14
CA THR A 2 -47.63 43.48 -31.77
C THR A 2 -46.66 42.40 -31.28
N SER A 3 -45.38 42.40 -31.69
CA SER A 3 -44.28 43.30 -31.26
C SER A 3 -43.66 42.90 -29.92
N SER A 4 -42.65 42.01 -29.97
CA SER A 4 -41.57 41.99 -28.97
C SER A 4 -40.46 42.94 -29.43
N ALA A 5 -39.87 43.69 -28.51
CA ALA A 5 -38.79 44.62 -28.82
C ALA A 5 -37.43 43.90 -28.71
N LEU A 6 -36.75 43.70 -29.83
CA LEU A 6 -35.33 43.36 -29.83
C LEU A 6 -34.56 44.54 -29.20
N ALA A 7 -33.97 44.30 -28.04
CA ALA A 7 -33.03 45.24 -27.44
C ALA A 7 -31.84 45.41 -28.39
N GLN A 8 -31.35 46.65 -28.53
CA GLN A 8 -30.24 46.95 -29.41
C GLN A 8 -28.95 46.37 -28.82
N GLY A 9 -28.49 45.25 -29.36
CA GLY A 9 -27.14 44.76 -29.12
C GLY A 9 -26.12 45.81 -29.58
N ILE A 10 -25.15 46.11 -28.72
CA ILE A 10 -24.02 46.94 -29.07
C ILE A 10 -23.11 46.08 -29.96
N GLU A 11 -22.87 46.48 -31.21
CA GLU A 11 -21.85 45.85 -32.04
C GLU A 11 -20.47 46.10 -31.41
N TRP A 12 -19.86 45.05 -30.85
CA TRP A 12 -18.51 45.10 -30.31
C TRP A 12 -17.50 45.12 -31.47
N THR A 13 -16.50 45.99 -31.39
CA THR A 13 -15.37 45.89 -32.32
C THR A 13 -14.43 44.77 -31.88
N GLU A 14 -13.72 44.12 -32.82
CA GLU A 14 -12.68 43.12 -32.50
C GLU A 14 -11.63 43.66 -31.50
N LYS A 15 -11.39 44.98 -31.47
CA LYS A 15 -10.50 45.62 -30.50
C LYS A 15 -11.09 45.67 -29.08
N ASP A 16 -12.39 45.88 -28.96
CA ASP A 16 -13.10 45.86 -27.67
C ASP A 16 -13.27 44.44 -27.15
N LEU A 17 -13.50 43.47 -28.06
CA LEU A 17 -13.50 42.05 -27.74
C LEU A 17 -12.13 41.62 -27.19
N ALA A 18 -11.05 41.80 -27.96
CA ALA A 18 -9.69 41.44 -27.55
C ALA A 18 -9.27 42.08 -26.22
N LYS A 19 -9.66 43.35 -25.96
CA LYS A 19 -9.38 44.03 -24.70
C LYS A 19 -10.08 43.38 -23.51
N ASN A 20 -11.33 42.93 -23.66
CA ASN A 20 -12.07 42.29 -22.57
C ASN A 20 -11.66 40.83 -22.39
N VAL A 21 -11.25 40.12 -23.45
CA VAL A 21 -10.60 38.80 -23.36
C VAL A 21 -9.31 38.91 -22.55
N HIS A 22 -8.42 39.86 -22.86
CA HIS A 22 -7.20 40.10 -22.07
C HIS A 22 -7.50 40.36 -20.59
N ARG A 23 -8.57 41.13 -20.27
CA ARG A 23 -8.99 41.39 -18.88
C ARG A 23 -9.57 40.15 -18.17
N ALA A 24 -10.05 39.17 -18.94
CA ALA A 24 -10.58 37.91 -18.43
C ALA A 24 -9.45 36.89 -18.21
N GLU A 25 -8.48 36.80 -19.14
CA GLU A 25 -7.22 36.06 -18.93
C GLU A 25 -6.45 36.61 -17.72
N GLU A 26 -6.33 37.93 -17.56
CA GLU A 26 -5.71 38.56 -16.36
C GLU A 26 -6.37 38.12 -15.04
N ALA A 27 -7.68 37.80 -15.04
CA ALA A 27 -8.37 37.29 -13.86
C ALA A 27 -8.13 35.79 -13.66
N PHE A 28 -8.07 35.02 -14.76
CA PHE A 28 -7.79 33.59 -14.76
C PHE A 28 -6.35 33.27 -14.32
N GLU A 29 -5.35 33.91 -14.93
CA GLU A 29 -3.94 33.83 -14.53
C GLU A 29 -3.70 34.33 -13.10
N GLY A 30 -4.53 35.27 -12.62
CA GLY A 30 -4.50 35.78 -11.25
C GLY A 30 -5.19 34.88 -10.21
N GLY A 31 -5.84 33.80 -10.63
CA GLY A 31 -6.61 32.91 -9.74
C GLY A 31 -7.95 33.50 -9.25
N GLU A 32 -8.38 34.65 -9.77
CA GLU A 32 -9.69 35.27 -9.46
C GLU A 32 -10.81 34.57 -10.26
N MET A 33 -11.01 33.26 -10.03
CA MET A 33 -11.88 32.40 -10.84
C MET A 33 -13.34 32.86 -10.89
N SER A 34 -13.92 33.34 -9.78
CA SER A 34 -15.28 33.88 -9.76
C SER A 34 -15.44 35.11 -10.67
N ARG A 35 -14.39 35.96 -10.74
CA ARG A 35 -14.34 37.11 -11.63
C ARG A 35 -14.07 36.69 -13.08
N ALA A 36 -13.21 35.70 -13.30
CA ALA A 36 -12.93 35.15 -14.63
C ALA A 36 -14.22 34.57 -15.23
N TYR A 37 -14.98 33.78 -14.46
CA TYR A 37 -16.29 33.24 -14.84
C TYR A 37 -17.26 34.34 -15.29
N GLY A 38 -17.46 35.37 -14.46
CA GLY A 38 -18.36 36.49 -14.78
C GLY A 38 -17.95 37.30 -16.02
N LEU A 39 -16.66 37.33 -16.37
CA LEU A 39 -16.17 37.96 -17.61
C LEU A 39 -16.33 37.03 -18.82
N PHE A 40 -15.99 35.74 -18.70
CA PHE A 40 -16.09 34.78 -19.80
C PHE A 40 -17.53 34.39 -20.15
N ALA A 41 -18.44 34.26 -19.18
CA ALA A 41 -19.87 34.06 -19.44
C ALA A 41 -20.42 35.14 -20.39
N HIS A 42 -20.09 36.40 -20.09
CA HIS A 42 -20.47 37.55 -20.91
C HIS A 42 -19.81 37.51 -22.31
N LEU A 43 -18.52 37.17 -22.39
CA LEU A 43 -17.80 37.05 -23.67
C LEU A 43 -18.38 35.95 -24.57
N VAL A 44 -18.65 34.75 -24.02
CA VAL A 44 -19.26 33.63 -24.76
C VAL A 44 -20.65 34.01 -25.24
N SER A 45 -21.46 34.70 -24.41
CA SER A 45 -22.81 35.16 -24.81
C SER A 45 -22.83 36.14 -25.99
N ILE A 46 -21.70 36.75 -26.34
CA ILE A 46 -21.54 37.70 -27.45
C ILE A 46 -20.87 37.05 -28.67
N ALA A 47 -19.94 36.11 -28.46
CA ALA A 47 -19.09 35.54 -29.50
C ALA A 47 -19.03 34.00 -29.44
N THR A 48 -20.21 33.37 -29.60
CA THR A 48 -20.43 31.91 -29.57
C THR A 48 -19.75 31.15 -30.72
N ASP A 49 -19.05 31.84 -31.64
CA ASP A 49 -18.32 31.24 -32.77
C ASP A 49 -16.83 30.98 -32.46
N ARG A 50 -16.33 31.42 -31.28
CA ARG A 50 -14.90 31.37 -30.95
C ARG A 50 -14.57 30.22 -29.99
N ALA A 51 -13.96 29.16 -30.54
CA ALA A 51 -13.53 27.97 -29.81
C ALA A 51 -12.79 28.27 -28.49
N PHE A 52 -11.88 29.26 -28.51
CA PHE A 52 -11.11 29.69 -27.35
C PHE A 52 -11.96 30.21 -26.18
N LEU A 53 -13.06 30.93 -26.45
CA LEU A 53 -13.92 31.48 -25.39
C LEU A 53 -14.71 30.36 -24.70
N HIS A 54 -15.22 29.41 -25.48
CA HIS A 54 -15.85 28.20 -24.95
C HIS A 54 -14.86 27.36 -24.13
N PHE A 55 -13.64 27.15 -24.65
CA PHE A 55 -12.58 26.44 -23.96
C PHE A 55 -12.23 27.08 -22.61
N ARG A 56 -11.95 28.39 -22.58
CA ARG A 56 -11.61 29.11 -21.34
C ARG A 56 -12.75 29.11 -20.34
N PHE A 57 -13.99 29.32 -20.79
CA PHE A 57 -15.15 29.26 -19.90
C PHE A 57 -15.34 27.85 -19.30
N GLY A 58 -15.22 26.80 -20.11
CA GLY A 58 -15.27 25.41 -19.63
C GLY A 58 -14.14 25.10 -18.64
N SER A 59 -12.92 25.56 -18.92
CA SER A 59 -11.75 25.44 -18.02
C SER A 59 -12.00 26.11 -16.67
N ILE A 60 -12.58 27.32 -16.65
CA ILE A 60 -12.97 28.00 -15.41
C ILE A 60 -14.02 27.20 -14.64
N CYS A 61 -15.02 26.62 -15.33
CA CYS A 61 -16.05 25.80 -14.69
C CYS A 61 -15.48 24.51 -14.04
N THR A 62 -14.29 24.02 -14.42
CA THR A 62 -13.60 22.93 -13.69
C THR A 62 -12.90 23.37 -12.38
N HIS A 63 -13.07 24.63 -11.95
CA HIS A 63 -12.59 25.12 -10.64
C HIS A 63 -13.71 25.17 -9.58
N THR A 64 -14.85 24.53 -9.87
CA THR A 64 -16.02 24.41 -8.98
C THR A 64 -16.76 23.12 -9.32
N THR A 65 -17.23 22.39 -8.32
CA THR A 65 -18.03 21.17 -8.53
C THR A 65 -19.48 21.48 -8.91
N ASP A 66 -19.95 22.69 -8.62
CA ASP A 66 -21.33 23.13 -8.87
C ASP A 66 -21.57 23.46 -10.37
N ARG A 67 -20.54 23.49 -11.22
CA ARG A 67 -20.62 23.86 -12.65
C ARG A 67 -20.00 22.85 -13.62
N LEU A 68 -19.84 21.59 -13.20
CA LEU A 68 -19.26 20.55 -14.08
C LEU A 68 -20.10 20.29 -15.35
N ASP A 69 -21.41 20.55 -15.30
CA ASP A 69 -22.30 20.48 -16.48
C ASP A 69 -22.01 21.63 -17.48
N GLU A 70 -21.77 22.85 -16.99
CA GLU A 70 -21.31 23.98 -17.83
C GLU A 70 -19.92 23.71 -18.42
N ALA A 71 -19.03 23.09 -17.63
CA ALA A 71 -17.69 22.70 -18.07
C ALA A 71 -17.76 21.69 -19.23
N GLU A 72 -18.54 20.64 -19.10
CA GLU A 72 -18.70 19.58 -20.09
C GLU A 72 -19.28 20.12 -21.42
N GLU A 73 -20.35 20.91 -21.35
CA GLU A 73 -20.97 21.48 -22.54
C GLU A 73 -20.03 22.44 -23.28
N HIS A 74 -19.33 23.33 -22.57
CA HIS A 74 -18.44 24.29 -23.20
C HIS A 74 -17.10 23.70 -23.66
N LEU A 75 -16.52 22.71 -22.96
CA LEU A 75 -15.35 21.98 -23.46
C LEU A 75 -15.67 21.19 -24.74
N ARG A 76 -16.86 20.56 -24.81
CA ARG A 76 -17.37 19.91 -26.03
C ARG A 76 -17.56 20.92 -27.17
N TRP A 77 -18.23 22.05 -26.93
CA TRP A 77 -18.39 23.08 -27.97
C TRP A 77 -17.05 23.65 -28.45
N ALA A 78 -16.04 23.77 -27.58
CA ALA A 78 -14.71 24.17 -28.00
C ALA A 78 -14.04 23.13 -28.92
N MET A 79 -14.24 21.83 -28.65
CA MET A 79 -13.80 20.73 -29.51
C MET A 79 -14.50 20.76 -30.88
N ASP A 80 -15.83 20.94 -30.90
CA ASP A 80 -16.63 21.07 -32.14
C ASP A 80 -16.21 22.29 -32.97
N LEU A 81 -15.90 23.41 -32.33
CA LEU A 81 -15.35 24.63 -32.95
C LEU A 81 -13.85 24.51 -33.28
N GLY A 82 -13.22 23.36 -33.00
CA GLY A 82 -11.89 22.99 -33.51
C GLY A 82 -10.70 23.37 -32.65
N VAL A 83 -10.85 23.59 -31.33
CA VAL A 83 -9.76 23.99 -30.42
C VAL A 83 -8.54 23.04 -30.46
N LEU A 84 -8.75 21.75 -30.73
CA LEU A 84 -7.69 20.75 -30.89
C LEU A 84 -6.74 21.01 -32.08
N ASN A 85 -7.08 21.94 -32.98
CA ASN A 85 -6.22 22.38 -34.09
C ASN A 85 -5.42 23.64 -33.74
N THR A 86 -5.38 24.04 -32.46
CA THR A 86 -4.72 25.25 -31.95
C THR A 86 -3.65 24.92 -30.92
N GLU A 87 -2.87 25.91 -30.47
CA GLU A 87 -1.86 25.71 -29.43
C GLU A 87 -2.42 25.31 -28.05
N HIS A 88 -3.74 25.38 -27.86
CA HIS A 88 -4.43 24.98 -26.64
C HIS A 88 -4.80 23.48 -26.56
N ALA A 89 -4.48 22.65 -27.56
CA ALA A 89 -4.89 21.24 -27.58
C ALA A 89 -4.49 20.46 -26.32
N ALA A 90 -3.21 20.56 -25.90
CA ALA A 90 -2.71 19.91 -24.69
C ALA A 90 -3.34 20.47 -23.39
N GLU A 91 -3.65 21.76 -23.37
CA GLU A 91 -4.30 22.42 -22.23
C GLU A 91 -5.80 22.04 -22.13
N TRP A 92 -6.48 21.89 -23.27
CA TRP A 92 -7.83 21.32 -23.33
C TRP A 92 -7.83 19.86 -22.85
N ASN A 93 -6.83 19.05 -23.22
CA ASN A 93 -6.66 17.69 -22.69
C ASN A 93 -6.50 17.70 -21.15
N TYR A 94 -5.76 18.65 -20.58
CA TYR A 94 -5.66 18.80 -19.12
C TYR A 94 -7.01 19.14 -18.48
N TYR A 95 -7.76 20.09 -19.01
CA TYR A 95 -9.06 20.48 -18.44
C TYR A 95 -10.16 19.42 -18.65
N GLN A 96 -10.11 18.65 -19.75
CA GLN A 96 -10.98 17.50 -19.95
C GLN A 96 -10.66 16.37 -18.97
N GLY A 97 -9.37 16.11 -18.71
CA GLY A 97 -8.93 15.23 -17.63
C GLY A 97 -9.40 15.70 -16.26
N ARG A 98 -9.34 17.01 -15.98
CA ARG A 98 -9.83 17.64 -14.74
C ARG A 98 -11.34 17.51 -14.54
N LEU A 99 -12.14 17.70 -15.59
CA LEU A 99 -13.58 17.44 -15.57
C LEU A 99 -13.88 15.97 -15.20
N LEU A 100 -13.25 15.02 -15.88
CA LEU A 100 -13.44 13.58 -15.62
C LEU A 100 -12.95 13.18 -14.22
N HIS A 101 -11.85 13.77 -13.74
CA HIS A 101 -11.33 13.58 -12.39
C HIS A 101 -12.35 14.03 -11.34
N LEU A 102 -12.91 15.23 -11.49
CA LEU A 102 -13.91 15.79 -10.58
C LEU A 102 -15.22 14.96 -10.54
N ARG A 103 -15.58 14.32 -11.66
CA ARG A 103 -16.68 13.34 -11.79
C ARG A 103 -16.32 11.92 -11.28
N TYR A 104 -15.21 11.75 -10.56
CA TYR A 104 -14.71 10.45 -10.04
C TYR A 104 -14.42 9.39 -11.13
N ASN A 105 -14.25 9.80 -12.40
CA ASN A 105 -13.95 8.92 -13.53
C ASN A 105 -12.44 8.84 -13.80
N PHE A 106 -11.71 8.37 -12.78
CA PHE A 106 -10.24 8.33 -12.73
C PHE A 106 -9.58 7.64 -13.94
N GLU A 107 -10.21 6.58 -14.46
CA GLU A 107 -9.69 5.77 -15.59
C GLU A 107 -9.53 6.60 -16.87
N GLU A 108 -10.59 7.32 -17.27
CA GLU A 108 -10.56 8.19 -18.46
C GLU A 108 -9.76 9.47 -18.18
N ALA A 109 -9.84 10.03 -16.96
CA ALA A 109 -9.05 11.18 -16.56
C ALA A 109 -7.53 10.94 -16.70
N GLN A 110 -7.06 9.74 -16.32
CA GLN A 110 -5.67 9.33 -16.48
C GLN A 110 -5.19 9.40 -17.94
N GLU A 111 -6.04 8.99 -18.90
CA GLU A 111 -5.69 9.02 -20.32
C GLU A 111 -5.54 10.46 -20.84
N TYR A 112 -6.48 11.35 -20.46
CA TYR A 112 -6.44 12.76 -20.83
C TYR A 112 -5.27 13.52 -20.19
N TYR A 113 -4.95 13.27 -18.92
CA TYR A 113 -3.76 13.85 -18.29
C TYR A 113 -2.46 13.37 -18.94
N ARG A 114 -2.37 12.09 -19.35
CA ARG A 114 -1.21 11.58 -20.09
C ARG A 114 -1.05 12.31 -21.43
N LEU A 115 -2.12 12.47 -22.21
CA LEU A 115 -2.09 13.24 -23.46
C LEU A 115 -1.64 14.69 -23.23
N ALA A 116 -2.15 15.35 -22.19
CA ALA A 116 -1.73 16.71 -21.83
C ALA A 116 -0.24 16.80 -21.46
N ILE A 117 0.29 15.81 -20.73
CA ILE A 117 1.70 15.75 -20.33
C ILE A 117 2.62 15.48 -21.55
N ASP A 118 2.22 14.59 -22.45
CA ASP A 118 3.00 14.18 -23.63
C ASP A 118 2.99 15.26 -24.74
N GLU A 119 1.91 16.01 -24.90
CA GLU A 119 1.78 17.10 -25.89
C GLU A 119 2.20 18.48 -25.35
N GLY A 120 2.21 18.68 -24.03
CA GLY A 120 2.43 19.96 -23.37
C GLY A 120 3.89 20.41 -23.30
N LYS A 121 4.11 21.72 -23.12
CA LYS A 121 5.46 22.27 -22.86
C LYS A 121 5.80 22.11 -21.39
N ALA A 122 7.04 21.75 -21.08
CA ALA A 122 7.49 21.48 -19.70
C ALA A 122 7.40 22.67 -18.72
N ASN A 123 7.06 23.88 -19.20
CA ASN A 123 6.97 25.12 -18.44
C ASN A 123 5.56 25.75 -18.42
N GLU A 124 4.51 25.07 -18.92
CA GLU A 124 3.13 25.58 -18.79
C GLU A 124 2.69 25.54 -17.31
N PRO A 125 1.85 26.48 -16.83
CA PRO A 125 1.47 26.53 -15.40
C PRO A 125 0.83 25.23 -14.88
N TRP A 126 -0.07 24.64 -15.67
CA TRP A 126 -0.81 23.41 -15.36
C TRP A 126 0.04 22.12 -15.43
N MET A 127 1.28 22.18 -15.90
CA MET A 127 2.13 21.01 -16.18
C MET A 127 2.63 20.27 -14.91
N ASN A 128 2.50 20.87 -13.74
CA ASN A 128 2.75 20.20 -12.46
C ASN A 128 1.47 19.55 -11.93
N ASP A 129 0.37 20.29 -11.92
CA ASP A 129 -0.97 19.84 -11.53
C ASP A 129 -1.41 18.62 -12.35
N ALA A 130 -1.17 18.63 -13.68
CA ALA A 130 -1.44 17.49 -14.55
C ALA A 130 -0.71 16.21 -14.12
N LYS A 131 0.53 16.33 -13.64
CA LYS A 131 1.33 15.18 -13.15
C LYS A 131 0.86 14.73 -11.76
N LEU A 132 0.48 15.68 -10.90
CA LEU A 132 -0.11 15.40 -9.59
C LEU A 132 -1.41 14.60 -9.75
N PHE A 133 -2.33 15.11 -10.57
CA PHE A 133 -3.61 14.47 -10.83
C PHE A 133 -3.48 13.17 -11.64
N PHE A 134 -2.50 13.05 -12.54
CA PHE A 134 -2.15 11.76 -13.15
C PHE A 134 -1.70 10.75 -12.08
N GLY A 135 -0.88 11.17 -11.10
CA GLY A 135 -0.51 10.36 -9.95
C GLY A 135 -1.72 9.94 -9.10
N GLN A 136 -2.64 10.86 -8.84
CA GLN A 136 -3.88 10.58 -8.11
C GLN A 136 -4.81 9.62 -8.88
N CYS A 137 -4.97 9.78 -10.19
CA CYS A 137 -5.78 8.87 -11.01
C CYS A 137 -5.14 7.48 -11.21
N SER A 138 -3.80 7.38 -11.19
CA SER A 138 -3.05 6.14 -11.44
C SER A 138 -2.69 5.32 -10.20
N THR A 139 -3.11 5.76 -9.01
CA THR A 139 -2.87 5.04 -7.75
C THR A 139 -3.93 3.94 -7.56
N ASP A 140 -3.49 2.71 -7.28
CA ASP A 140 -4.36 1.55 -7.03
C ASP A 140 -5.30 1.80 -5.82
N ARG A 141 -6.58 2.03 -6.09
CA ARG A 141 -7.64 2.19 -5.08
C ARG A 141 -8.30 0.84 -4.77
N PRO A 142 -8.82 0.60 -3.55
CA PRO A 142 -9.62 -0.58 -3.26
C PRO A 142 -10.90 -0.60 -4.12
N LEU A 143 -11.20 -1.74 -4.74
CA LEU A 143 -12.39 -1.96 -5.56
C LEU A 143 -13.70 -1.92 -4.76
N GLU A 144 -13.64 -2.23 -3.46
CA GLU A 144 -14.79 -2.26 -2.54
C GLU A 144 -14.78 -1.00 -1.66
N MET A 145 -15.87 -0.23 -1.69
CA MET A 145 -15.98 1.01 -0.93
C MET A 145 -17.00 0.90 0.21
N LYS A 146 -16.61 1.34 1.41
CA LYS A 146 -17.49 1.36 2.59
C LYS A 146 -18.22 2.68 2.70
N ALA A 147 -19.33 2.79 1.99
CA ALA A 147 -20.21 3.95 2.06
C ALA A 147 -20.79 4.12 3.48
N ILE A 148 -20.72 5.34 4.02
CA ILE A 148 -21.27 5.68 5.33
C ILE A 148 -22.22 6.89 5.28
N ASN A 149 -23.06 7.02 6.30
CA ASN A 149 -23.98 8.14 6.45
C ASN A 149 -23.43 9.19 7.43
N LEU A 150 -23.18 10.41 6.95
CA LEU A 150 -22.85 11.55 7.80
C LEU A 150 -24.11 12.36 8.14
N SER A 151 -24.49 12.37 9.41
CA SER A 151 -25.61 13.17 9.91
C SER A 151 -25.16 14.61 10.18
N ILE A 152 -25.23 15.44 9.14
CA ILE A 152 -24.83 16.85 9.18
C ILE A 152 -25.81 17.65 10.06
N GLU A 153 -25.27 18.23 11.14
CA GLU A 153 -25.96 19.11 12.08
C GLU A 153 -26.01 20.56 11.57
N SER A 154 -24.89 21.06 11.04
CA SER A 154 -24.79 22.41 10.48
C SER A 154 -23.79 22.52 9.33
N LYS A 155 -24.02 23.51 8.45
CA LYS A 155 -23.09 23.95 7.39
C LYS A 155 -22.93 25.47 7.47
N LEU A 156 -21.70 25.96 7.42
CA LEU A 156 -21.35 27.38 7.54
C LEU A 156 -20.36 27.80 6.44
N ALA A 157 -20.83 28.57 5.46
CA ALA A 157 -19.99 29.13 4.41
C ALA A 157 -19.04 30.25 4.92
N SER A 158 -17.85 30.33 4.34
CA SER A 158 -16.78 31.27 4.67
C SER A 158 -15.91 31.60 3.44
N HIS A 159 -15.97 32.84 2.98
CA HIS A 159 -15.00 33.40 2.02
C HIS A 159 -13.76 34.00 2.71
N SER A 160 -13.32 33.38 3.81
CA SER A 160 -12.19 33.84 4.62
C SER A 160 -11.33 32.65 5.03
N ASP A 161 -10.02 32.80 4.90
CA ASP A 161 -9.02 31.82 5.36
C ASP A 161 -9.01 31.61 6.88
N ASP A 162 -9.66 32.51 7.62
CA ASP A 162 -9.94 32.35 9.05
C ASP A 162 -11.13 31.40 9.34
N PHE A 163 -11.57 30.59 8.37
CA PHE A 163 -12.69 29.63 8.46
C PHE A 163 -12.60 28.70 9.68
N PHE A 164 -11.39 28.33 10.09
CA PHE A 164 -11.14 27.46 11.25
C PHE A 164 -11.70 28.03 12.57
N ARG A 165 -12.00 29.33 12.65
CA ARG A 165 -12.66 29.97 13.81
C ARG A 165 -14.13 29.57 13.97
N LEU A 166 -14.73 28.93 12.96
CA LEU A 166 -16.09 28.40 13.02
C LEU A 166 -16.18 27.11 13.85
N PHE A 167 -15.11 26.31 13.88
CA PHE A 167 -15.02 25.03 14.62
C PHE A 167 -15.30 25.25 16.12
N ASP A 168 -16.05 24.34 16.76
CA ASP A 168 -16.20 24.32 18.21
C ASP A 168 -15.46 23.13 18.84
N MET A 169 -14.42 23.47 19.61
CA MET A 169 -13.44 22.54 20.17
C MET A 169 -13.39 22.73 21.70
N PRO A 170 -13.53 21.67 22.51
CA PRO A 170 -13.32 21.73 23.96
C PRO A 170 -11.90 22.22 24.28
N ILE A 171 -11.74 22.92 25.41
CA ILE A 171 -10.45 23.52 25.79
C ILE A 171 -9.39 22.43 26.03
N GLU A 172 -9.85 21.23 26.39
CA GLU A 172 -9.11 19.98 26.59
C GLU A 172 -8.52 19.42 25.28
N ASP A 173 -9.16 19.70 24.14
CA ASP A 173 -8.68 19.36 22.79
C ASP A 173 -7.83 20.47 22.17
N GLY A 174 -7.71 21.62 22.83
CA GLY A 174 -6.83 22.71 22.46
C GLY A 174 -7.51 23.88 21.77
N ARG A 175 -6.78 24.52 20.86
CA ARG A 175 -7.18 25.70 20.09
C ARG A 175 -6.52 25.69 18.72
N ILE A 176 -7.24 26.17 17.71
CA ILE A 176 -6.72 26.44 16.37
C ILE A 176 -6.46 27.94 16.25
N LEU A 177 -5.27 28.32 15.77
CA LEU A 177 -4.77 29.69 15.68
C LEU A 177 -4.07 29.90 14.32
N ASN A 178 -3.78 31.14 13.93
CA ASN A 178 -2.83 31.39 12.83
C ASN A 178 -1.40 31.26 13.37
N THR A 179 -0.52 30.61 12.61
CA THR A 179 0.89 30.42 12.98
C THR A 179 1.60 31.78 13.17
N PRO A 180 2.16 32.08 14.36
CA PRO A 180 2.84 33.35 14.62
C PRO A 180 4.03 33.59 13.70
N ASP A 181 4.32 34.86 13.38
CA ASP A 181 5.44 35.26 12.51
C ASP A 181 6.82 34.79 13.02
N ALA A 182 6.96 34.49 14.31
CA ALA A 182 8.18 33.91 14.89
C ALA A 182 8.47 32.46 14.42
N LEU A 183 7.43 31.72 14.03
CA LEU A 183 7.53 30.33 13.53
C LEU A 183 7.55 30.24 11.99
N ARG A 184 7.12 31.30 11.29
CA ARG A 184 7.03 31.31 9.82
C ARG A 184 8.42 31.34 9.19
N SER A 185 8.64 30.44 8.24
CA SER A 185 9.89 30.37 7.49
C SER A 185 10.04 31.56 6.53
N LYS A 186 11.27 31.82 6.06
CA LYS A 186 11.50 32.80 4.99
C LYS A 186 10.78 32.43 3.70
N THR A 187 10.61 31.12 3.46
CA THR A 187 9.91 30.56 2.30
C THR A 187 8.41 30.82 2.40
N ASP A 188 7.84 30.65 3.59
CA ASP A 188 6.41 30.91 3.87
C ASP A 188 6.09 32.39 3.63
N VAL A 189 6.94 33.29 4.12
CA VAL A 189 6.78 34.74 3.93
C VAL A 189 6.97 35.14 2.47
N GLN A 190 7.84 34.46 1.71
CA GLN A 190 8.02 34.70 0.27
C GLN A 190 6.85 34.19 -0.58
N LYS A 191 6.27 33.04 -0.24
CA LYS A 191 5.06 32.48 -0.88
C LYS A 191 3.75 33.10 -0.37
N GLY A 192 3.80 33.98 0.63
CA GLY A 192 2.61 34.58 1.27
C GLY A 192 1.85 33.63 2.22
N TYR A 193 2.32 32.40 2.40
CA TYR A 193 1.64 31.34 3.15
C TYR A 193 1.53 31.66 4.66
N VAL A 194 0.35 31.41 5.22
CA VAL A 194 0.03 31.50 6.66
C VAL A 194 -0.69 30.21 7.03
N SER A 195 -0.02 29.34 7.79
CA SER A 195 -0.61 28.07 8.21
C SER A 195 -1.53 28.24 9.42
N THR A 196 -2.41 27.25 9.63
CA THR A 196 -3.07 27.02 10.91
C THR A 196 -2.10 26.32 11.87
N MET A 197 -2.19 26.69 13.15
CA MET A 197 -1.47 26.05 14.25
C MET A 197 -2.47 25.50 15.25
N HIS A 198 -2.38 24.21 15.54
CA HIS A 198 -3.12 23.57 16.63
C HIS A 198 -2.25 23.49 17.88
N TRP A 199 -2.74 24.03 19.00
CA TRP A 199 -2.03 24.07 20.28
C TRP A 199 -2.94 23.64 21.42
N LEU A 200 -2.46 22.73 22.27
CA LEU A 200 -3.20 22.17 23.40
C LEU A 200 -2.64 22.73 24.71
N PRO A 201 -3.35 23.65 25.41
CA PRO A 201 -2.90 24.18 26.69
C PRO A 201 -2.71 23.06 27.72
N GLY A 202 -1.50 22.93 28.27
CA GLY A 202 -1.13 21.86 29.21
C GLY A 202 -0.45 20.64 28.57
N ARG A 203 -0.35 20.56 27.23
CA ARG A 203 0.63 19.70 26.55
C ARG A 203 1.85 20.53 26.14
N ARG A 204 2.99 19.86 25.92
CA ARG A 204 4.28 20.51 25.63
C ARG A 204 4.41 21.03 24.20
N TYR A 205 3.62 20.52 23.25
CA TYR A 205 3.83 20.77 21.81
C TYR A 205 2.60 21.42 21.14
N ALA A 206 2.88 22.24 20.12
CA ALA A 206 1.93 22.72 19.13
C ALA A 206 2.35 22.20 17.73
N PHE A 207 1.40 22.09 16.80
CA PHE A 207 1.59 21.57 15.45
C PHE A 207 1.17 22.60 14.41
N PHE A 208 1.91 22.74 13.31
CA PHE A 208 1.63 23.66 12.20
C PHE A 208 2.34 23.18 10.92
N ALA A 209 2.01 23.74 9.75
CA ALA A 209 2.71 23.44 8.50
C ALA A 209 3.59 24.60 7.99
N SER A 210 4.63 24.28 7.23
CA SER A 210 5.60 25.25 6.70
C SER A 210 6.37 24.68 5.50
N TYR A 211 6.80 25.53 4.56
CA TYR A 211 7.78 25.17 3.53
C TYR A 211 9.22 25.05 4.10
N GLY A 212 9.40 25.32 5.39
CA GLY A 212 10.68 25.17 6.08
C GLY A 212 11.80 26.05 5.50
N LYS A 213 13.05 25.68 5.79
CA LYS A 213 14.22 26.54 5.48
C LYS A 213 14.61 26.57 3.98
N ARG A 214 13.93 25.81 3.10
CA ARG A 214 14.22 25.73 1.66
C ARG A 214 13.03 25.46 0.72
N GLY A 215 11.98 24.75 1.17
CA GLY A 215 10.88 24.30 0.31
C GLY A 215 11.20 23.08 -0.57
N ASP A 216 12.24 22.31 -0.22
CA ASP A 216 12.74 21.17 -1.02
C ASP A 216 11.70 20.02 -1.17
N THR A 217 10.74 19.90 -0.25
CA THR A 217 9.72 18.82 -0.15
C THR A 217 8.27 19.30 -0.20
N GLY A 218 8.01 20.57 -0.53
CA GLY A 218 6.67 21.16 -0.41
C GLY A 218 6.37 21.69 1.00
N LEU A 219 5.10 21.71 1.38
CA LEU A 219 4.65 21.93 2.76
C LEU A 219 4.94 20.67 3.61
N ASP A 220 5.63 20.86 4.73
CA ASP A 220 5.75 19.82 5.76
C ASP A 220 5.02 20.24 7.04
N ILE A 221 4.55 19.25 7.80
CA ILE A 221 4.06 19.38 9.17
C ILE A 221 5.24 19.39 10.15
N TYR A 222 5.27 20.40 11.01
CA TYR A 222 6.21 20.57 12.12
C TYR A 222 5.47 20.50 13.44
N ARG A 223 6.18 20.06 14.49
CA ARG A 223 5.82 20.35 15.88
C ARG A 223 6.82 21.31 16.51
N VAL A 224 6.39 22.10 17.49
CA VAL A 224 7.26 22.99 18.26
C VAL A 224 6.91 22.92 19.74
N SER A 225 7.92 22.91 20.62
CA SER A 225 7.67 22.96 22.05
C SER A 225 7.28 24.36 22.50
N VAL A 226 6.18 24.48 23.26
CA VAL A 226 5.73 25.71 23.92
C VAL A 226 6.05 25.61 25.41
N ASP A 227 6.64 26.65 25.98
CA ASP A 227 7.02 26.67 27.40
C ASP A 227 5.92 27.21 28.33
N GLY A 228 6.22 27.31 29.64
CA GLY A 228 5.28 27.81 30.64
C GLY A 228 5.02 29.33 30.61
N LEU A 229 5.74 30.08 29.78
CA LEU A 229 5.54 31.51 29.52
C LEU A 229 4.82 31.76 28.18
N GLY A 230 4.78 30.75 27.31
CA GLY A 230 4.23 30.84 25.94
C GLY A 230 5.29 31.08 24.87
N GLU A 231 6.57 30.97 25.21
CA GLU A 231 7.68 31.08 24.25
C GLU A 231 7.86 29.77 23.48
N TYR A 232 8.36 29.87 22.23
CA TYR A 232 8.52 28.75 21.31
C TYR A 232 9.97 28.26 21.23
N GLY A 233 10.16 26.95 21.16
CA GLY A 233 11.45 26.32 20.82
C GLY A 233 11.75 26.32 19.31
N GLU A 234 12.82 25.62 18.91
CA GLU A 234 13.06 25.31 17.49
C GLU A 234 11.97 24.32 16.98
N PRO A 235 11.40 24.53 15.78
CA PRO A 235 10.49 23.56 15.16
C PRO A 235 11.18 22.27 14.70
N GLU A 236 10.52 21.15 14.93
CA GLU A 236 10.92 19.78 14.60
C GLU A 236 9.99 19.25 13.48
N ARG A 237 10.54 18.93 12.30
CA ARG A 237 9.78 18.33 11.18
C ARG A 237 9.33 16.93 11.58
N LEU A 238 8.06 16.57 11.39
CA LEU A 238 7.60 15.21 11.65
C LEU A 238 8.20 14.21 10.63
N PRO A 239 8.45 12.95 11.02
CA PRO A 239 9.00 11.94 10.13
C PRO A 239 7.98 11.44 9.10
N SER A 240 8.47 10.73 8.09
CA SER A 240 7.62 9.84 7.28
C SER A 240 7.01 8.75 8.20
N PRO A 241 5.74 8.35 8.02
CA PRO A 241 4.84 8.67 6.91
C PRO A 241 3.99 9.95 7.09
N ILE A 242 4.19 10.74 8.15
CA ILE A 242 3.41 11.98 8.37
C ILE A 242 3.78 13.06 7.36
N ASN A 243 5.04 13.16 6.95
CA ASN A 243 5.47 14.02 5.85
C ASN A 243 6.03 13.21 4.67
N THR A 244 5.76 13.69 3.46
CA THR A 244 6.16 13.10 2.17
C THR A 244 6.94 14.12 1.31
N ASP A 245 6.92 13.95 -0.01
CA ASP A 245 7.43 14.91 -1.02
C ASP A 245 6.28 15.71 -1.66
N PHE A 246 5.09 15.70 -1.03
CA PHE A 246 3.86 16.40 -1.44
C PHE A 246 3.41 17.38 -0.34
N ASP A 247 2.56 18.36 -0.66
CA ASP A 247 2.15 19.40 0.29
C ASP A 247 1.25 18.82 1.42
N ASP A 248 1.87 18.57 2.59
CA ASP A 248 1.28 18.05 3.83
C ASP A 248 1.01 19.20 4.82
N CYS A 249 -0.25 19.43 5.21
CA CYS A 249 -0.65 20.64 5.92
C CYS A 249 -1.83 20.50 6.91
N SER A 250 -2.26 21.62 7.50
CA SER A 250 -3.44 21.74 8.39
C SER A 250 -3.54 20.70 9.54
N PRO A 251 -2.49 20.54 10.39
CA PRO A 251 -2.47 19.52 11.43
C PRO A 251 -3.38 19.83 12.63
N ILE A 252 -4.17 18.84 13.08
CA ILE A 252 -4.88 18.82 14.36
C ILE A 252 -4.53 17.53 15.11
N CYS A 253 -3.83 17.65 16.24
CA CYS A 253 -3.32 16.51 17.01
C CYS A 253 -4.09 16.32 18.33
N ILE A 254 -4.92 15.28 18.39
CA ILE A 254 -5.76 14.95 19.52
C ILE A 254 -5.02 14.00 20.46
N ALA A 255 -4.57 14.56 21.58
CA ALA A 255 -3.89 13.80 22.62
C ALA A 255 -4.82 12.75 23.24
N MET A 256 -4.38 11.50 23.32
CA MET A 256 -5.13 10.43 23.98
C MET A 256 -4.85 10.37 25.49
N ASP A 257 -5.69 9.61 26.20
CA ASP A 257 -5.42 9.24 27.58
C ASP A 257 -4.36 8.14 27.62
N GLN A 258 -3.19 8.46 28.16
CA GLN A 258 -2.07 7.53 28.30
C GLN A 258 -2.43 6.30 29.17
N ASN A 259 -3.41 6.42 30.07
CA ASN A 259 -3.92 5.28 30.85
C ASN A 259 -4.76 4.30 30.03
N SER A 260 -5.27 4.72 28.86
CA SER A 260 -6.06 3.88 27.96
C SER A 260 -5.21 3.00 27.03
N GLY A 261 -3.90 3.24 26.95
CA GLY A 261 -2.98 2.54 26.05
C GLY A 261 -3.17 2.87 24.56
N LYS A 262 -3.98 3.89 24.22
CA LYS A 262 -4.16 4.36 22.84
C LYS A 262 -3.09 5.41 22.46
N PRO A 263 -2.56 5.38 21.23
CA PRO A 263 -1.67 6.42 20.70
C PRO A 263 -2.43 7.73 20.45
N ASP A 264 -1.73 8.86 20.33
CA ASP A 264 -2.34 10.13 19.91
C ASP A 264 -2.76 10.07 18.44
N GLU A 265 -3.84 10.79 18.09
CA GLU A 265 -4.42 10.82 16.74
C GLU A 265 -4.13 12.19 16.10
N LEU A 266 -3.45 12.21 14.94
CA LEU A 266 -3.18 13.43 14.17
C LEU A 266 -3.95 13.40 12.86
N TYR A 267 -4.85 14.36 12.66
CA TYR A 267 -5.51 14.60 11.38
C TYR A 267 -4.77 15.71 10.63
N PHE A 268 -4.59 15.54 9.32
CA PHE A 268 -3.91 16.51 8.46
C PHE A 268 -4.44 16.42 7.02
N SER A 269 -4.26 17.50 6.26
CA SER A 269 -4.69 17.63 4.85
C SER A 269 -3.48 17.44 3.93
N SER A 270 -3.60 16.72 2.82
CA SER A 270 -2.46 16.30 1.99
C SER A 270 -2.83 16.09 0.52
N SER A 271 -1.94 16.46 -0.41
CA SER A 271 -2.15 16.30 -1.87
C SER A 271 -1.54 15.02 -2.49
N ARG A 272 -1.17 14.03 -1.67
CA ARG A 272 -0.50 12.77 -2.10
C ARG A 272 -1.26 12.00 -3.20
N PRO A 273 -0.60 11.07 -3.92
CA PRO A 273 -1.25 10.22 -4.94
C PRO A 273 -2.42 9.37 -4.43
N GLU A 274 -2.48 9.02 -3.14
CA GLU A 274 -3.64 8.32 -2.56
C GLU A 274 -4.92 9.18 -2.54
N SER A 275 -4.81 10.51 -2.62
CA SER A 275 -5.94 11.46 -2.54
C SER A 275 -6.90 11.35 -3.73
N PHE A 276 -8.21 11.49 -3.51
CA PHE A 276 -9.25 11.49 -4.55
C PHE A 276 -9.27 12.76 -5.41
N GLY A 277 -8.68 13.85 -4.92
CA GLY A 277 -8.42 15.09 -5.63
C GLY A 277 -7.63 16.04 -4.75
N GLY A 278 -7.41 17.27 -5.24
CA GLY A 278 -6.96 18.44 -4.46
C GLY A 278 -6.02 18.13 -3.29
N HIS A 279 -6.51 18.37 -2.08
CA HIS A 279 -5.97 17.83 -0.84
C HIS A 279 -7.04 17.03 -0.07
N ASP A 280 -6.68 15.85 0.44
CA ASP A 280 -7.54 14.97 1.25
C ASP A 280 -7.11 14.90 2.72
N ILE A 281 -8.01 14.47 3.61
CA ILE A 281 -7.67 14.19 5.01
C ILE A 281 -7.01 12.82 5.17
N PHE A 282 -5.90 12.81 5.90
CA PHE A 282 -5.24 11.62 6.42
C PHE A 282 -5.23 11.65 7.94
N GLN A 283 -5.31 10.46 8.55
CA GLN A 283 -5.12 10.25 9.98
C GLN A 283 -3.78 9.53 10.21
N ALA A 284 -2.93 10.08 11.07
CA ALA A 284 -1.79 9.38 11.65
C ALA A 284 -2.08 8.96 13.10
N SER A 285 -1.46 7.86 13.54
CA SER A 285 -1.50 7.40 14.95
C SER A 285 -0.08 7.18 15.48
N GLY A 286 0.26 7.78 16.63
CA GLY A 286 1.55 7.59 17.31
C GLY A 286 1.70 8.41 18.60
N ASN A 287 2.86 8.32 19.26
CA ASN A 287 3.15 9.13 20.45
C ASN A 287 3.70 10.52 20.05
N LEU A 288 2.82 11.47 19.75
CA LEU A 288 3.21 12.73 19.10
C LEU A 288 3.56 13.84 20.10
N PHE A 289 3.16 13.70 21.37
CA PHE A 289 3.51 14.63 22.46
C PHE A 289 4.74 14.22 23.28
N ASP A 290 5.38 13.08 23.00
CA ASP A 290 6.55 12.60 23.74
C ASP A 290 7.82 13.42 23.43
N ALA A 291 8.78 13.44 24.37
CA ALA A 291 9.96 14.32 24.30
C ALA A 291 10.88 14.03 23.10
N THR A 292 10.79 12.85 22.51
CA THR A 292 11.46 12.39 21.28
C THR A 292 10.39 11.77 20.38
N LEU A 293 10.42 12.04 19.07
CA LEU A 293 9.56 11.33 18.12
C LEU A 293 10.00 9.86 18.00
N ASP A 294 9.04 8.99 17.67
CA ASP A 294 9.34 7.57 17.46
C ASP A 294 9.88 7.32 16.05
N GLU A 295 11.21 7.21 15.93
CA GLU A 295 11.90 6.83 14.70
C GLU A 295 11.80 5.32 14.39
N SER A 296 11.22 4.49 15.26
CA SER A 296 11.16 3.02 15.07
C SER A 296 10.05 2.53 14.12
N GLY A 297 9.30 3.44 13.50
CA GLY A 297 8.34 3.12 12.43
C GLY A 297 6.99 2.59 12.94
N GLN A 298 6.61 2.86 14.18
CA GLN A 298 5.28 2.47 14.70
C GLN A 298 4.16 3.43 14.23
N ILE A 299 4.53 4.64 13.80
CA ILE A 299 3.59 5.63 13.24
C ILE A 299 2.99 5.08 11.95
N LYS A 300 1.66 5.00 11.90
CA LYS A 300 0.91 4.61 10.70
C LYS A 300 0.00 5.75 10.26
N THR A 301 -0.10 5.93 8.95
CA THR A 301 -1.07 6.80 8.29
C THR A 301 -2.16 5.98 7.60
N SER A 302 -3.39 6.49 7.64
CA SER A 302 -4.54 5.99 6.89
C SER A 302 -5.29 7.16 6.25
N HIS A 303 -5.65 7.00 4.99
CA HIS A 303 -6.55 7.88 4.26
C HIS A 303 -7.97 7.80 4.83
N MET A 304 -8.72 8.91 4.86
CA MET A 304 -10.10 8.94 5.40
C MET A 304 -11.15 8.51 4.35
N PRO A 305 -12.34 8.03 4.76
CA PRO A 305 -13.43 7.65 3.84
C PRO A 305 -13.95 8.79 2.96
N MET A 306 -14.60 8.46 1.83
CA MET A 306 -15.05 9.41 0.79
C MET A 306 -16.21 10.35 1.20
N GLU A 307 -16.70 10.22 2.42
CA GLU A 307 -17.67 11.14 2.99
C GLU A 307 -16.94 12.28 3.71
N ILE A 308 -15.75 11.99 4.23
CA ILE A 308 -14.77 12.99 4.68
C ILE A 308 -14.03 13.56 3.47
N ASN A 309 -13.51 12.73 2.58
CA ASN A 309 -12.58 13.04 1.48
C ASN A 309 -13.25 13.03 0.09
N SER A 310 -12.71 13.74 -0.91
CA SER A 310 -13.40 13.91 -2.21
C SER A 310 -12.49 14.35 -3.34
N THR A 311 -13.06 14.57 -4.53
CA THR A 311 -12.33 15.20 -5.64
C THR A 311 -12.11 16.72 -5.46
N SER A 312 -12.62 17.29 -4.36
CA SER A 312 -12.49 18.69 -3.94
C SER A 312 -11.34 18.84 -2.92
N ASP A 313 -11.17 20.02 -2.31
CA ASP A 313 -10.16 20.27 -1.28
C ASP A 313 -10.74 20.18 0.14
N GLU A 314 -10.27 19.20 0.91
CA GLU A 314 -10.53 19.05 2.32
C GLU A 314 -9.44 19.75 3.16
N TRP A 315 -9.71 20.99 3.56
CA TRP A 315 -8.73 21.89 4.15
C TRP A 315 -8.35 21.61 5.61
N LEU A 316 -9.25 21.05 6.42
CA LEU A 316 -9.06 20.88 7.87
C LEU A 316 -10.11 19.91 8.45
N TYR A 317 -9.70 18.96 9.28
CA TYR A 317 -10.62 18.03 9.94
C TYR A 317 -10.31 17.86 11.43
N TYR A 318 -11.37 17.79 12.24
CA TYR A 318 -11.31 17.61 13.67
C TYR A 318 -12.38 16.60 14.12
N ALA A 319 -11.90 15.45 14.59
CA ALA A 319 -12.66 14.48 15.36
C ALA A 319 -11.94 14.23 16.69
N SER A 320 -12.69 13.97 17.76
CA SER A 320 -12.13 13.68 19.08
C SER A 320 -13.03 12.72 19.86
N PRO A 321 -12.47 11.79 20.65
CA PRO A 321 -13.26 10.93 21.53
C PRO A 321 -14.02 11.71 22.61
N ARG A 322 -13.66 12.97 22.87
CA ARG A 322 -14.27 13.85 23.89
C ARG A 322 -15.40 14.74 23.38
N ASN A 323 -15.53 14.93 22.05
CA ASN A 323 -16.56 15.78 21.44
C ASN A 323 -17.62 14.93 20.70
N PRO A 324 -18.93 15.05 20.98
CA PRO A 324 -19.96 14.28 20.29
C PRO A 324 -20.05 14.57 18.79
N SER A 325 -19.63 15.75 18.35
CA SER A 325 -19.66 16.20 16.95
C SER A 325 -18.24 16.25 16.36
N GLN A 326 -18.14 15.97 15.07
CA GLN A 326 -16.95 16.13 14.23
C GLN A 326 -17.11 17.36 13.34
N TRP A 327 -15.97 17.89 12.88
CA TRP A 327 -15.91 19.11 12.08
C TRP A 327 -14.99 18.94 10.87
N LEU A 328 -15.44 19.40 9.71
CA LEU A 328 -14.71 19.37 8.43
C LEU A 328 -14.76 20.75 7.77
N ALA A 329 -13.66 21.18 7.15
CA ALA A 329 -13.63 22.30 6.22
C ALA A 329 -13.36 21.80 4.81
N THR A 330 -14.20 22.21 3.85
CA THR A 330 -14.17 21.74 2.45
C THR A 330 -14.65 22.84 1.49
N ASN A 331 -14.42 22.70 0.19
CA ASN A 331 -15.08 23.49 -0.87
C ASN A 331 -16.11 22.67 -1.70
N ARG A 332 -16.43 21.43 -1.31
CA ARG A 332 -17.26 20.46 -2.08
C ARG A 332 -18.64 20.91 -2.58
N ASN A 333 -19.28 21.90 -1.94
CA ASN A 333 -20.53 22.52 -2.42
C ASN A 333 -20.42 24.06 -2.38
N GLN A 334 -19.29 24.61 -2.83
CA GLN A 334 -19.03 26.05 -2.86
C GLN A 334 -18.48 26.48 -4.22
N ASP A 335 -18.94 27.63 -4.71
CA ASP A 335 -18.48 28.18 -5.98
C ASP A 335 -17.11 28.87 -5.82
N PHE A 336 -16.15 28.47 -6.68
CA PHE A 336 -14.81 29.03 -6.81
C PHE A 336 -14.01 29.16 -5.50
N GLU A 337 -13.77 30.38 -5.01
CA GLU A 337 -12.92 30.65 -3.83
C GLU A 337 -13.65 30.45 -2.49
N GLY A 338 -14.89 29.95 -2.52
CA GLY A 338 -15.68 29.64 -1.33
C GLY A 338 -15.18 28.40 -0.56
N LYS A 339 -15.28 28.46 0.76
CA LYS A 339 -15.03 27.34 1.68
C LYS A 339 -16.24 27.20 2.61
N GLU A 340 -16.58 26.00 3.03
CA GLU A 340 -17.63 25.72 4.00
C GLU A 340 -17.10 24.86 5.14
N VAL A 341 -17.67 25.04 6.33
CA VAL A 341 -17.39 24.24 7.52
C VAL A 341 -18.64 23.45 7.90
N TRP A 342 -18.51 22.12 8.01
CA TRP A 342 -19.59 21.22 8.45
C TRP A 342 -19.39 20.81 9.91
N GLU A 343 -20.50 20.61 10.59
CA GLU A 343 -20.64 19.99 11.90
C GLU A 343 -21.52 18.75 11.72
N PHE A 344 -21.11 17.59 12.22
CA PHE A 344 -21.88 16.34 12.09
C PHE A 344 -21.66 15.40 13.28
N HIS A 345 -22.63 14.56 13.60
CA HIS A 345 -22.49 13.62 14.72
C HIS A 345 -21.37 12.60 14.45
N ARG A 346 -20.65 12.21 15.50
CA ARG A 346 -19.65 11.12 15.47
C ARG A 346 -20.26 9.70 15.37
N GLN A 347 -21.59 9.58 15.35
CA GLN A 347 -22.26 8.31 15.09
C GLN A 347 -22.50 8.16 13.59
N VAL A 348 -21.97 7.06 13.06
CA VAL A 348 -21.82 6.80 11.63
C VAL A 348 -22.45 5.44 11.34
N GLU A 349 -23.33 5.39 10.36
CA GLU A 349 -24.03 4.17 9.92
C GLU A 349 -23.50 3.73 8.56
N SER A 350 -23.36 2.42 8.35
CA SER A 350 -22.97 1.83 7.07
C SER A 350 -24.16 1.84 6.10
N ILE A 351 -23.91 2.14 4.82
CA ILE A 351 -24.95 2.21 3.78
C ILE A 351 -24.79 1.01 2.86
N GLU A 352 -25.53 -0.06 3.15
CA GLU A 352 -25.47 -1.29 2.36
C GLU A 352 -26.29 -1.15 1.06
N PRO A 353 -25.72 -1.41 -0.14
CA PRO A 353 -26.34 -1.13 -1.43
C PRO A 353 -27.59 -1.98 -1.77
N VAL A 354 -28.53 -1.41 -2.54
CA VAL A 354 -29.68 -2.16 -3.11
C VAL A 354 -29.71 -2.06 -4.64
N ALA A 355 -29.60 -3.19 -5.35
CA ALA A 355 -29.56 -3.24 -6.82
C ALA A 355 -30.93 -3.53 -7.47
N ILE A 356 -31.34 -2.70 -8.44
CA ILE A 356 -32.64 -2.78 -9.16
C ILE A 356 -32.44 -2.63 -10.67
N ARG A 357 -33.22 -3.38 -11.46
CA ARG A 357 -33.29 -3.27 -12.93
C ARG A 357 -34.45 -2.36 -13.33
N PHE A 358 -34.22 -1.47 -14.28
CA PHE A 358 -35.22 -0.61 -14.90
C PHE A 358 -35.35 -0.97 -16.38
N GLU A 359 -36.58 -1.19 -16.84
CA GLU A 359 -36.89 -1.63 -18.20
C GLU A 359 -38.06 -0.83 -18.78
N ILE A 360 -37.96 -0.44 -20.06
CA ILE A 360 -39.06 0.19 -20.80
C ILE A 360 -39.57 -0.81 -21.85
N GLN A 361 -40.86 -1.13 -21.79
CA GLN A 361 -41.49 -2.02 -22.75
C GLN A 361 -41.59 -1.34 -24.12
N GLY A 362 -41.22 -2.05 -25.20
CA GLY A 362 -41.17 -1.51 -26.57
C GLY A 362 -42.50 -1.11 -27.24
N SER A 363 -43.56 -0.90 -26.45
CA SER A 363 -44.91 -0.49 -26.86
C SER A 363 -45.35 0.85 -26.24
N VAL A 364 -44.42 1.62 -25.67
CA VAL A 364 -44.64 2.91 -25.00
C VAL A 364 -44.49 4.08 -26.01
N PRO A 365 -45.26 5.19 -25.88
CA PRO A 365 -45.08 6.39 -26.69
C PRO A 365 -43.69 7.03 -26.57
N SER A 366 -43.28 7.83 -27.57
CA SER A 366 -42.01 8.55 -27.54
C SER A 366 -41.94 9.55 -26.36
N GLY A 367 -40.89 9.40 -25.55
CA GLY A 367 -40.67 10.13 -24.30
C GLY A 367 -39.49 9.55 -23.53
N ALA A 368 -39.42 9.84 -22.23
CA ALA A 368 -38.44 9.29 -21.31
C ALA A 368 -39.03 9.11 -19.90
N LEU A 369 -38.54 8.10 -19.18
CA LEU A 369 -38.68 8.01 -17.73
C LEU A 369 -37.58 8.86 -17.09
N VAL A 370 -37.96 9.89 -16.36
CA VAL A 370 -37.07 10.65 -15.48
C VAL A 370 -37.28 10.16 -14.05
N VAL A 371 -36.19 9.86 -13.35
CA VAL A 371 -36.21 9.38 -11.96
C VAL A 371 -35.56 10.41 -11.06
N ARG A 372 -36.27 10.83 -10.02
CA ARG A 372 -35.87 11.83 -9.02
C ARG A 372 -35.94 11.23 -7.62
N GLN A 373 -35.26 11.79 -6.63
CA GLN A 373 -35.59 11.50 -5.23
C GLN A 373 -36.93 12.20 -4.90
N LEU A 374 -37.81 11.54 -4.14
CA LEU A 374 -39.12 12.10 -3.80
C LEU A 374 -38.97 13.39 -2.96
N GLY A 375 -39.39 14.52 -3.53
CA GLY A 375 -39.21 15.85 -2.92
C GLY A 375 -37.93 16.59 -3.33
N SER A 376 -37.13 16.02 -4.24
CA SER A 376 -36.03 16.71 -4.92
C SER A 376 -36.41 17.04 -6.37
N ASP A 377 -35.98 18.21 -6.84
CA ASP A 377 -36.07 18.62 -8.25
C ASP A 377 -34.85 18.13 -9.07
N VAL A 378 -33.88 17.44 -8.45
CA VAL A 378 -32.68 16.91 -9.12
C VAL A 378 -32.97 15.54 -9.76
N ASP A 379 -32.72 15.44 -11.06
CA ASP A 379 -32.75 14.18 -11.82
C ASP A 379 -31.60 13.26 -11.38
N LEU A 380 -31.92 12.05 -10.95
CA LEU A 380 -30.94 11.00 -10.66
C LEU A 380 -30.44 10.34 -11.95
N PHE A 381 -31.38 9.99 -12.84
CA PHE A 381 -31.12 9.48 -14.18
C PHE A 381 -32.36 9.56 -15.07
N THR A 382 -32.15 9.44 -16.39
CA THR A 382 -33.21 9.49 -17.40
C THR A 382 -33.07 8.33 -18.39
N LEU A 383 -34.13 7.54 -18.56
CA LEU A 383 -34.21 6.44 -19.53
C LEU A 383 -35.11 6.85 -20.70
N LYS A 384 -34.55 7.00 -21.90
CA LYS A 384 -35.31 7.35 -23.10
C LYS A 384 -36.01 6.13 -23.69
N ALA A 385 -37.19 6.31 -24.30
CA ALA A 385 -37.97 5.22 -24.88
C ALA A 385 -37.30 4.50 -26.08
N ASP A 386 -36.26 5.09 -26.67
CA ASP A 386 -35.43 4.49 -27.73
C ASP A 386 -34.21 3.70 -27.20
N ALA A 387 -33.90 3.80 -25.90
CA ALA A 387 -32.88 2.99 -25.23
C ALA A 387 -33.42 1.56 -24.99
N ALA A 388 -33.38 0.73 -26.03
CA ALA A 388 -33.95 -0.63 -26.06
C ALA A 388 -33.18 -1.69 -25.24
N MET A 389 -32.51 -1.30 -24.15
CA MET A 389 -31.79 -2.18 -23.22
C MET A 389 -32.17 -1.84 -21.77
N PRO A 390 -32.43 -2.84 -20.91
CA PRO A 390 -32.65 -2.59 -19.50
C PRO A 390 -31.37 -2.06 -18.84
N LEU A 391 -31.49 -1.06 -17.98
CA LEU A 391 -30.37 -0.52 -17.20
C LEU A 391 -30.46 -0.99 -15.75
N ASP A 392 -29.29 -1.16 -15.13
CA ASP A 392 -29.17 -1.63 -13.75
C ASP A 392 -28.52 -0.57 -12.87
N PHE A 393 -29.10 -0.35 -11.70
CA PHE A 393 -28.64 0.65 -10.76
C PHE A 393 -28.51 0.07 -9.36
N ILE A 394 -27.43 0.42 -8.67
CA ILE A 394 -27.32 0.34 -7.22
C ILE A 394 -27.85 1.66 -6.66
N ILE A 395 -28.71 1.58 -5.63
CA ILE A 395 -29.42 2.73 -5.05
C ILE A 395 -29.36 2.63 -3.51
N GLN A 396 -29.28 3.79 -2.85
CA GLN A 396 -29.27 3.91 -1.40
C GLN A 396 -30.54 3.27 -0.77
N PRO A 397 -30.40 2.39 0.25
CA PRO A 397 -31.54 1.78 0.93
C PRO A 397 -32.42 2.82 1.61
N GLY A 398 -33.72 2.54 1.71
CA GLY A 398 -34.71 3.43 2.32
C GLY A 398 -35.04 4.72 1.55
N THR A 399 -34.55 4.87 0.31
CA THR A 399 -34.83 6.03 -0.54
C THR A 399 -36.22 5.92 -1.16
N ASP A 400 -37.03 6.98 -1.09
CA ASP A 400 -38.22 7.11 -1.92
C ASP A 400 -37.86 7.74 -3.28
N LEU A 401 -38.13 7.02 -4.36
CA LEU A 401 -37.96 7.51 -5.73
C LEU A 401 -39.28 8.04 -6.29
N ALA A 402 -39.23 9.18 -6.96
CA ALA A 402 -40.30 9.67 -7.84
C ALA A 402 -40.01 9.23 -9.28
N LEU A 403 -41.02 8.68 -9.95
CA LEU A 403 -40.96 8.14 -11.30
C LEU A 403 -41.85 8.99 -12.19
N VAL A 404 -41.28 9.71 -13.15
CA VAL A 404 -42.01 10.66 -14.02
C VAL A 404 -41.85 10.24 -15.48
N TRP A 405 -42.95 10.08 -16.21
CA TRP A 405 -42.87 9.89 -17.67
C TRP A 405 -43.07 11.23 -18.38
N GLU A 406 -42.02 11.74 -19.01
CA GLU A 406 -42.04 12.99 -19.77
C GLU A 406 -42.10 12.68 -21.27
N ASN A 407 -42.89 13.45 -22.03
CA ASN A 407 -42.96 13.30 -23.49
C ASN A 407 -41.73 13.94 -24.17
N SER A 408 -41.63 13.82 -25.49
CA SER A 408 -40.53 14.40 -26.31
C SER A 408 -40.44 15.94 -26.31
N ILE A 409 -41.24 16.64 -25.49
CA ILE A 409 -41.23 18.10 -25.28
C ILE A 409 -41.00 18.42 -23.78
N GLY A 410 -40.60 17.44 -22.95
CA GLY A 410 -40.35 17.62 -21.52
C GLY A 410 -41.61 17.83 -20.67
N VAL A 411 -42.80 17.45 -21.18
CA VAL A 411 -44.06 17.59 -20.43
C VAL A 411 -44.41 16.26 -19.78
N ALA A 412 -44.41 16.22 -18.45
CA ALA A 412 -44.86 15.07 -17.67
C ALA A 412 -46.29 14.64 -18.05
N GLN A 413 -46.45 13.34 -18.36
CA GLN A 413 -47.72 12.69 -18.71
C GLN A 413 -48.23 11.79 -17.58
N TRP A 414 -47.31 11.22 -16.79
CA TRP A 414 -47.60 10.30 -15.68
C TRP A 414 -46.56 10.47 -14.57
N MET A 415 -46.97 10.17 -13.33
CA MET A 415 -46.12 10.20 -12.15
C MET A 415 -46.56 9.11 -11.15
N ASP A 416 -45.60 8.39 -10.57
CA ASP A 416 -45.77 7.41 -9.49
C ASP A 416 -44.49 7.42 -8.61
N SER A 417 -44.38 6.52 -7.64
CA SER A 417 -43.25 6.42 -6.72
C SER A 417 -42.84 4.97 -6.43
N LEU A 418 -41.59 4.78 -6.01
CA LEU A 418 -41.03 3.50 -5.58
C LEU A 418 -40.11 3.69 -4.37
N SER A 419 -40.52 3.16 -3.22
CA SER A 419 -39.66 3.07 -2.03
C SER A 419 -38.66 1.93 -2.18
N ILE A 420 -37.37 2.24 -2.05
CA ILE A 420 -36.30 1.24 -1.90
C ILE A 420 -36.38 0.67 -0.47
N PRO A 421 -36.27 -0.65 -0.26
CA PRO A 421 -36.29 -1.23 1.09
C PRO A 421 -35.15 -0.65 1.95
N SER A 422 -35.43 -0.46 3.24
CA SER A 422 -34.40 -0.11 4.24
C SER A 422 -33.85 -1.40 4.85
N THR A 423 -32.57 -1.66 4.62
CA THR A 423 -31.89 -2.93 4.96
C THR A 423 -30.59 -2.66 5.72
N GLY A 424 -30.14 -3.64 6.51
CA GLY A 424 -28.82 -3.66 7.14
C GLY A 424 -27.85 -4.62 6.46
N THR A 425 -28.14 -4.96 5.20
CA THR A 425 -27.43 -5.91 4.34
C THR A 425 -27.60 -5.47 2.88
N SER A 426 -26.59 -5.73 2.05
CA SER A 426 -26.68 -5.48 0.61
C SER A 426 -27.73 -6.40 -0.02
N GLN A 427 -28.59 -5.89 -0.90
CA GLN A 427 -29.66 -6.69 -1.52
C GLN A 427 -29.82 -6.46 -3.02
N ILE A 428 -30.39 -7.44 -3.71
CA ILE A 428 -30.73 -7.36 -5.14
C ILE A 428 -32.19 -7.72 -5.40
N ALA A 429 -32.87 -6.91 -6.21
CA ALA A 429 -34.21 -7.20 -6.70
C ALA A 429 -34.18 -8.28 -7.79
N MET A 430 -35.00 -9.32 -7.61
CA MET A 430 -35.09 -10.45 -8.54
C MET A 430 -36.01 -10.20 -9.73
N GLU A 431 -36.96 -9.25 -9.60
CA GLU A 431 -37.78 -8.74 -10.69
C GLU A 431 -37.37 -7.31 -11.10
N PRO A 432 -37.45 -6.95 -12.40
CA PRO A 432 -37.28 -5.58 -12.85
C PRO A 432 -38.48 -4.68 -12.50
N LEU A 433 -38.22 -3.38 -12.38
CA LEU A 433 -39.24 -2.34 -12.56
C LEU A 433 -39.47 -2.16 -14.06
N VAL A 434 -40.65 -2.54 -14.55
CA VAL A 434 -41.02 -2.41 -15.97
C VAL A 434 -42.03 -1.28 -16.15
N ILE A 435 -41.66 -0.27 -16.92
CA ILE A 435 -42.56 0.79 -17.40
C ILE A 435 -43.13 0.37 -18.75
N GLY A 436 -44.45 0.49 -18.94
CA GLY A 436 -45.14 0.03 -20.13
C GLY A 436 -46.49 0.70 -20.35
N SER A 437 -47.15 0.31 -21.43
CA SER A 437 -48.49 0.78 -21.77
C SER A 437 -49.54 -0.07 -21.03
N LEU A 438 -50.30 0.55 -20.14
CA LEU A 438 -51.34 -0.09 -19.33
C LEU A 438 -52.57 -0.45 -20.18
N THR A 439 -53.48 -1.25 -19.61
CA THR A 439 -54.69 -1.76 -20.30
C THR A 439 -55.71 -0.67 -20.68
N ASN A 440 -55.57 0.55 -20.15
CA ASN A 440 -56.34 1.73 -20.53
C ASN A 440 -55.66 2.58 -21.63
N GLY A 441 -54.43 2.25 -22.04
CA GLY A 441 -53.64 2.99 -23.03
C GLY A 441 -52.76 4.11 -22.46
N GLU A 442 -52.73 4.30 -21.14
CA GLU A 442 -51.82 5.24 -20.46
C GLU A 442 -50.46 4.57 -20.17
N VAL A 443 -49.42 5.37 -19.97
CA VAL A 443 -48.09 4.87 -19.53
C VAL A 443 -48.10 4.68 -18.01
N GLY A 444 -47.50 3.60 -17.53
CA GLY A 444 -47.28 3.39 -16.10
C GLY A 444 -46.49 2.13 -15.79
N ILE A 445 -46.45 1.72 -14.53
CA ILE A 445 -45.71 0.52 -14.11
C ILE A 445 -46.51 -0.74 -14.43
N VAL A 446 -45.93 -1.61 -15.24
CA VAL A 446 -46.46 -2.95 -15.58
C VAL A 446 -46.01 -4.00 -14.57
N GLN A 447 -44.79 -3.86 -14.04
CA GLN A 447 -44.21 -4.78 -13.04
C GLN A 447 -43.36 -3.99 -12.05
N ARG A 448 -43.52 -4.27 -10.75
CA ARG A 448 -42.68 -3.74 -9.66
C ARG A 448 -41.73 -4.84 -9.14
N PRO A 449 -40.54 -4.48 -8.65
CA PRO A 449 -39.74 -5.38 -7.81
C PRO A 449 -40.53 -5.72 -6.53
N LEU A 450 -40.53 -7.00 -6.14
CA LEU A 450 -41.24 -7.52 -4.97
C LEU A 450 -40.35 -8.44 -4.12
N THR A 451 -39.48 -9.20 -4.77
CA THR A 451 -38.55 -10.14 -4.13
C THR A 451 -37.15 -9.54 -4.10
N TYR A 452 -36.68 -9.22 -2.90
CA TYR A 452 -35.29 -8.82 -2.64
C TYR A 452 -34.56 -9.96 -1.94
N VAL A 453 -33.28 -10.17 -2.30
CA VAL A 453 -32.42 -11.23 -1.77
C VAL A 453 -31.10 -10.61 -1.33
N ASP A 454 -30.54 -11.06 -0.19
CA ASP A 454 -29.23 -10.60 0.28
C ASP A 454 -28.11 -11.01 -0.69
N GLU A 455 -27.28 -10.06 -1.10
CA GLU A 455 -26.13 -10.27 -2.01
C GLU A 455 -24.87 -9.60 -1.44
N PRO A 456 -24.08 -10.31 -0.60
CA PRO A 456 -22.90 -9.75 0.07
C PRO A 456 -21.75 -9.32 -0.83
N SER A 457 -21.75 -9.68 -2.12
CA SER A 457 -20.76 -9.18 -3.10
C SER A 457 -21.15 -7.85 -3.77
N LEU A 458 -22.35 -7.34 -3.49
CA LEU A 458 -22.77 -6.03 -3.94
C LEU A 458 -22.15 -4.95 -3.04
N THR A 459 -21.28 -4.12 -3.62
CA THR A 459 -20.56 -3.01 -2.98
C THR A 459 -20.68 -1.73 -3.81
N TRP A 460 -20.41 -0.58 -3.20
CA TRP A 460 -20.27 0.70 -3.91
C TRP A 460 -18.89 0.83 -4.55
N SER A 461 -18.79 1.52 -5.69
CA SER A 461 -17.52 2.06 -6.20
C SER A 461 -17.44 3.57 -6.01
N SER A 462 -16.28 4.17 -6.33
CA SER A 462 -16.11 5.62 -6.32
C SER A 462 -17.01 6.36 -7.33
N LYS A 463 -17.54 5.68 -8.36
CA LYS A 463 -18.44 6.31 -9.34
C LYS A 463 -19.81 6.66 -8.74
N ALA A 464 -20.19 6.06 -7.62
CA ALA A 464 -21.38 6.44 -6.86
C ALA A 464 -21.29 7.85 -6.22
N MET A 465 -20.07 8.38 -6.02
CA MET A 465 -19.84 9.65 -5.33
C MET A 465 -20.23 10.88 -6.15
N ASP A 466 -20.13 10.84 -7.48
CA ASP A 466 -20.62 11.92 -8.36
C ASP A 466 -22.14 12.11 -8.17
N THR A 467 -22.92 11.03 -8.24
CA THR A 467 -24.36 11.09 -7.96
C THR A 467 -24.65 11.50 -6.52
N LYS A 468 -23.88 11.00 -5.54
CA LYS A 468 -24.06 11.34 -4.12
C LYS A 468 -23.84 12.82 -3.85
N GLN A 469 -22.83 13.42 -4.48
CA GLN A 469 -22.52 14.84 -4.36
C GLN A 469 -23.60 15.71 -5.06
N ARG A 470 -23.98 15.37 -6.29
CA ARG A 470 -24.96 16.16 -7.07
C ARG A 470 -26.41 16.05 -6.58
N SER A 471 -26.81 14.89 -6.04
CA SER A 471 -28.23 14.62 -5.68
C SER A 471 -28.50 14.42 -4.19
N GLY A 472 -27.46 14.26 -3.35
CA GLY A 472 -27.59 13.85 -1.96
C GLY A 472 -27.91 12.36 -1.75
N THR A 473 -28.17 11.58 -2.80
CA THR A 473 -28.50 10.15 -2.77
C THR A 473 -27.39 9.32 -3.40
N TRP A 474 -26.97 8.22 -2.75
CA TRP A 474 -26.03 7.28 -3.38
C TRP A 474 -26.74 6.52 -4.52
N LEU A 475 -26.22 6.63 -5.74
CA LEU A 475 -26.70 5.87 -6.89
C LEU A 475 -25.57 5.66 -7.91
N GLU A 476 -25.46 4.44 -8.42
CA GLU A 476 -24.44 4.02 -9.38
C GLU A 476 -25.05 3.16 -10.49
N TYR A 477 -24.64 3.37 -11.75
CA TYR A 477 -25.02 2.49 -12.85
C TYR A 477 -24.11 1.26 -12.90
N VAL A 478 -24.70 0.07 -12.86
CA VAL A 478 -23.98 -1.20 -13.00
C VAL A 478 -24.02 -1.65 -14.45
N ASN A 479 -22.86 -1.99 -15.02
CA ASN A 479 -22.79 -2.60 -16.34
C ASN A 479 -23.69 -3.85 -16.41
N ALA A 480 -24.59 -3.90 -17.40
CA ALA A 480 -25.54 -4.98 -17.59
C ALA A 480 -24.89 -6.38 -17.55
N THR A 481 -23.64 -6.55 -17.99
CA THR A 481 -22.94 -7.84 -17.89
C THR A 481 -22.62 -8.24 -16.45
N LEU A 482 -22.21 -7.29 -15.60
CA LEU A 482 -21.97 -7.54 -14.17
C LEU A 482 -23.29 -7.72 -13.41
N ALA A 483 -24.31 -6.92 -13.73
CA ALA A 483 -25.63 -7.04 -13.12
C ALA A 483 -26.37 -8.33 -13.54
N ASP A 484 -26.17 -8.81 -14.78
CA ASP A 484 -26.60 -10.15 -15.20
C ASP A 484 -25.74 -11.24 -14.52
N VAL A 485 -24.44 -11.05 -14.30
CA VAL A 485 -23.64 -11.99 -13.50
C VAL A 485 -24.11 -12.04 -12.05
N LEU A 486 -24.57 -10.94 -11.45
CA LEU A 486 -25.13 -10.91 -10.09
C LEU A 486 -26.55 -11.49 -10.01
N ARG A 487 -27.44 -11.21 -10.98
CA ARG A 487 -28.81 -11.76 -10.98
C ARG A 487 -28.91 -13.18 -11.52
N ASN A 488 -28.19 -13.51 -12.57
CA ASN A 488 -28.04 -14.91 -12.97
C ASN A 488 -27.22 -15.63 -11.90
N GLY A 489 -26.20 -15.01 -11.31
CA GLY A 489 -25.49 -15.50 -10.13
C GLY A 489 -26.39 -15.77 -8.92
N ASN A 490 -27.53 -15.09 -8.76
CA ASN A 490 -28.53 -15.41 -7.73
C ASN A 490 -29.66 -16.36 -8.20
N ARG A 491 -29.96 -16.42 -9.50
CA ARG A 491 -30.73 -17.55 -10.07
C ARG A 491 -29.92 -18.85 -10.06
N GLU A 492 -28.59 -18.75 -10.05
CA GLU A 492 -27.64 -19.85 -10.05
C GLU A 492 -27.19 -20.22 -8.63
N THR A 493 -26.77 -19.31 -7.75
CA THR A 493 -26.44 -19.69 -6.36
C THR A 493 -27.69 -20.03 -5.58
N ALA A 494 -28.66 -19.14 -5.39
CA ALA A 494 -29.83 -19.44 -4.56
C ALA A 494 -30.69 -20.63 -5.08
N ASN A 495 -30.53 -21.04 -6.35
CA ASN A 495 -31.25 -22.17 -6.94
C ASN A 495 -30.38 -23.40 -7.29
N ILE A 496 -29.19 -23.28 -7.90
CA ILE A 496 -28.26 -24.42 -8.07
C ILE A 496 -27.65 -24.81 -6.72
N GLN A 497 -27.33 -23.89 -5.82
CA GLN A 497 -26.94 -24.27 -4.45
C GLN A 497 -28.11 -24.95 -3.73
N ARG A 498 -29.38 -24.58 -3.98
CA ARG A 498 -30.55 -25.36 -3.51
C ARG A 498 -30.72 -26.72 -4.22
N ILE A 499 -30.39 -26.86 -5.50
CA ILE A 499 -30.48 -28.13 -6.24
C ILE A 499 -29.34 -29.08 -5.86
N LEU A 500 -28.14 -28.55 -5.65
CA LEU A 500 -26.99 -29.29 -5.10
C LEU A 500 -27.24 -29.65 -3.64
N LEU A 501 -27.70 -28.71 -2.80
CA LEU A 501 -28.09 -29.01 -1.41
C LEU A 501 -29.29 -29.96 -1.33
N ALA A 502 -30.24 -29.93 -2.26
CA ALA A 502 -31.29 -30.95 -2.35
C ALA A 502 -30.67 -32.32 -2.66
N GLN A 503 -29.79 -32.40 -3.66
CA GLN A 503 -29.04 -33.63 -3.98
C GLN A 503 -28.05 -34.05 -2.88
N GLU A 504 -27.72 -33.18 -1.91
CA GLU A 504 -26.87 -33.48 -0.74
C GLU A 504 -27.70 -33.77 0.53
N SER A 505 -28.97 -33.37 0.59
CA SER A 505 -29.86 -33.55 1.74
C SER A 505 -30.87 -34.69 1.59
N GLU A 506 -30.99 -35.32 0.41
CA GLU A 506 -31.74 -36.58 0.24
C GLU A 506 -31.06 -37.82 0.89
N ILE A 507 -29.91 -37.67 1.57
CA ILE A 507 -29.24 -38.75 2.31
C ILE A 507 -29.36 -38.51 3.82
N ASN A 508 -30.24 -39.28 4.47
CA ASN A 508 -30.38 -39.30 5.93
C ASN A 508 -29.22 -40.08 6.58
N GLY A 509 -28.13 -39.38 6.87
CA GLY A 509 -27.04 -39.86 7.74
C GLY A 509 -25.81 -40.36 6.98
N GLU A 510 -24.65 -40.09 7.61
CA GLU A 510 -23.28 -40.41 7.17
C GLU A 510 -22.82 -39.71 5.87
N TYR A 511 -21.69 -39.01 5.96
CA TYR A 511 -21.03 -38.35 4.82
C TYR A 511 -20.29 -39.40 3.97
N GLU A 512 -21.00 -40.20 3.20
CA GLU A 512 -20.37 -40.99 2.14
C GLU A 512 -19.88 -40.06 1.02
N THR A 513 -18.56 -40.03 0.80
CA THR A 513 -17.92 -39.29 -0.30
C THR A 513 -18.12 -40.00 -1.64
N GLY A 514 -19.38 -40.13 -2.06
CA GLY A 514 -19.79 -40.84 -3.29
C GLY A 514 -19.70 -39.98 -4.54
N ILE A 515 -19.21 -40.57 -5.64
CA ILE A 515 -19.20 -39.95 -6.97
C ILE A 515 -20.64 -39.94 -7.52
N LYS A 516 -21.26 -38.76 -7.60
CA LYS A 516 -22.62 -38.62 -8.15
C LYS A 516 -22.59 -38.72 -9.68
N GLN A 517 -23.36 -39.66 -10.24
CA GLN A 517 -23.52 -39.83 -11.69
C GLN A 517 -24.47 -38.77 -12.27
N ILE A 518 -24.41 -38.55 -13.60
CA ILE A 518 -25.35 -37.68 -14.31
C ILE A 518 -26.79 -38.22 -14.12
N PRO A 519 -27.79 -37.39 -13.74
CA PRO A 519 -29.16 -37.85 -13.53
C PRO A 519 -29.76 -38.50 -14.77
N LYS A 520 -30.58 -39.55 -14.58
CA LYS A 520 -31.18 -40.33 -15.67
C LYS A 520 -32.02 -39.48 -16.62
N TRP A 521 -32.83 -38.55 -16.09
CA TRP A 521 -33.67 -37.67 -16.90
C TRP A 521 -32.87 -36.78 -17.87
N VAL A 522 -31.66 -36.34 -17.47
CA VAL A 522 -30.73 -35.60 -18.35
C VAL A 522 -30.21 -36.52 -19.47
N LEU A 523 -29.83 -37.76 -19.14
CA LEU A 523 -29.33 -38.73 -20.12
C LEU A 523 -30.42 -39.21 -21.09
N GLU A 524 -31.66 -39.35 -20.60
CA GLU A 524 -32.83 -39.72 -21.39
C GLU A 524 -33.19 -38.60 -22.36
N ALA A 525 -33.33 -37.35 -21.91
CA ALA A 525 -33.61 -36.21 -22.79
C ALA A 525 -32.47 -35.91 -23.79
N LEU A 526 -31.20 -36.06 -23.39
CA LEU A 526 -30.06 -35.95 -24.34
C LEU A 526 -30.05 -37.06 -25.41
N SER A 527 -30.69 -38.21 -25.15
CA SER A 527 -30.83 -39.26 -26.16
C SER A 527 -31.87 -38.93 -27.24
N GLU A 528 -32.87 -38.09 -26.92
CA GLU A 528 -33.91 -37.66 -27.88
C GLU A 528 -33.39 -36.73 -28.98
N ILE A 529 -32.21 -36.12 -28.79
CA ILE A 529 -31.55 -35.25 -29.79
C ILE A 529 -30.50 -36.00 -30.64
N GLU A 530 -30.41 -37.33 -30.54
CA GLU A 530 -29.37 -38.16 -31.19
C GLU A 530 -27.91 -37.76 -30.83
N VAL A 531 -27.70 -37.00 -29.74
CA VAL A 531 -26.40 -36.40 -29.36
C VAL A 531 -25.38 -37.41 -28.80
N LEU A 532 -25.80 -38.63 -28.43
CA LEU A 532 -25.01 -39.54 -27.61
C LEU A 532 -24.32 -40.67 -28.40
N ASP A 533 -23.04 -40.47 -28.67
CA ASP A 533 -22.06 -41.56 -28.69
C ASP A 533 -21.83 -42.03 -27.24
N ALA A 534 -22.33 -43.22 -26.90
CA ALA A 534 -22.53 -43.65 -25.51
C ALA A 534 -21.24 -43.74 -24.69
N ASP A 535 -20.09 -43.92 -25.36
CA ASP A 535 -18.77 -44.12 -24.77
C ASP A 535 -18.04 -42.80 -24.41
N LYS A 536 -18.65 -41.64 -24.69
CA LYS A 536 -18.02 -40.29 -24.52
C LYS A 536 -18.75 -39.38 -23.53
N ARG A 537 -19.27 -39.95 -22.44
CA ARG A 537 -19.93 -39.17 -21.37
C ARG A 537 -18.90 -38.39 -20.54
N PRO A 538 -19.14 -37.10 -20.23
CA PRO A 538 -18.30 -36.36 -19.32
C PRO A 538 -18.48 -36.84 -17.87
N LEU A 539 -17.46 -36.57 -17.05
CA LEU A 539 -17.42 -36.80 -15.61
C LEU A 539 -18.07 -35.59 -14.90
N THR A 540 -18.84 -35.84 -13.85
CA THR A 540 -19.48 -34.77 -13.07
C THR A 540 -18.46 -34.00 -12.23
N VAL A 541 -18.80 -32.77 -11.82
CA VAL A 541 -17.93 -32.01 -10.91
C VAL A 541 -17.67 -32.73 -9.57
N SER A 542 -18.57 -33.62 -9.15
CA SER A 542 -18.38 -34.51 -7.99
C SER A 542 -17.18 -35.45 -8.17
N ASP A 543 -17.00 -36.02 -9.37
CA ASP A 543 -15.84 -36.85 -9.71
C ASP A 543 -14.55 -36.02 -9.79
N MET A 544 -14.57 -34.84 -10.42
CA MET A 544 -13.40 -33.96 -10.49
C MET A 544 -12.97 -33.45 -9.11
N ARG A 545 -13.92 -33.06 -8.25
CA ARG A 545 -13.62 -32.63 -6.87
C ARG A 545 -13.06 -33.77 -6.01
N SER A 546 -13.51 -35.01 -6.19
CA SER A 546 -12.96 -36.16 -5.45
C SER A 546 -11.50 -36.45 -5.83
N ARG A 547 -11.15 -36.36 -7.13
CA ARG A 547 -9.77 -36.47 -7.61
C ARG A 547 -8.90 -35.29 -7.16
N ALA A 548 -9.42 -34.07 -7.20
CA ALA A 548 -8.74 -32.88 -6.69
C ALA A 548 -8.44 -32.99 -5.19
N LEU A 549 -9.35 -33.54 -4.40
CA LEU A 549 -9.15 -33.79 -2.96
C LEU A 549 -8.12 -34.91 -2.69
N GLN A 550 -8.14 -36.01 -3.46
CA GLN A 550 -7.11 -37.04 -3.38
C GLN A 550 -5.72 -36.47 -3.68
N LEU A 551 -5.62 -35.63 -4.71
CA LEU A 551 -4.40 -34.91 -5.04
C LEU A 551 -3.96 -33.95 -3.92
N GLN A 552 -4.87 -33.15 -3.36
CA GLN A 552 -4.55 -32.27 -2.23
C GLN A 552 -4.02 -33.07 -1.03
N ASN A 553 -4.66 -34.18 -0.67
CA ASN A 553 -4.19 -35.06 0.41
C ASN A 553 -2.79 -35.61 0.13
N ASN A 554 -2.48 -35.99 -1.13
CA ASN A 554 -1.14 -36.41 -1.52
C ASN A 554 -0.12 -35.25 -1.42
N MET A 555 -0.49 -34.03 -1.80
CA MET A 555 0.37 -32.84 -1.68
C MET A 555 0.64 -32.45 -0.21
N GLU A 556 -0.33 -32.63 0.67
CA GLU A 556 -0.18 -32.40 2.11
C GLU A 556 0.72 -33.47 2.75
N MET A 557 0.53 -34.74 2.41
CA MET A 557 1.39 -35.86 2.84
C MET A 557 2.85 -35.70 2.37
N ILE A 558 3.07 -35.20 1.15
CA ILE A 558 4.41 -34.94 0.56
C ILE A 558 4.94 -33.53 0.93
N GLN A 559 4.19 -32.79 1.75
CA GLN A 559 4.54 -31.44 2.25
C GLN A 559 4.89 -30.44 1.12
N CYS A 560 4.22 -30.55 -0.03
CA CYS A 560 4.37 -29.66 -1.18
C CYS A 560 3.16 -28.75 -1.45
N TRP A 561 2.17 -28.74 -0.56
CA TRP A 561 0.97 -27.89 -0.67
C TRP A 561 1.27 -26.38 -0.75
N GLU A 562 2.17 -25.87 0.10
CA GLU A 562 2.60 -24.46 0.10
C GLU A 562 3.70 -24.23 -0.95
N ALA A 563 3.64 -23.12 -1.68
CA ALA A 563 4.55 -22.83 -2.79
C ALA A 563 5.95 -22.41 -2.30
N PRO A 564 7.05 -22.80 -2.98
CA PRO A 564 8.41 -22.42 -2.59
C PRO A 564 8.60 -20.91 -2.42
N GLY A 565 9.30 -20.53 -1.35
CA GLY A 565 9.53 -19.12 -0.99
C GLY A 565 8.34 -18.36 -0.38
N SER A 566 7.14 -18.94 -0.33
CA SER A 566 5.98 -18.30 0.31
C SER A 566 6.10 -18.21 1.83
N ASN A 567 5.36 -17.28 2.46
CA ASN A 567 5.41 -17.02 3.91
C ASN A 567 5.06 -18.23 4.80
N LYS A 568 4.33 -19.23 4.25
CA LYS A 568 3.97 -20.48 4.94
C LYS A 568 4.88 -21.66 4.59
N TRP A 569 5.78 -21.52 3.62
CA TRP A 569 6.60 -22.63 3.13
C TRP A 569 7.82 -22.89 4.01
N GLU A 570 7.88 -24.10 4.55
CA GLU A 570 8.98 -24.56 5.40
C GLU A 570 10.15 -25.13 4.57
N LEU A 571 11.14 -24.28 4.29
CA LEU A 571 12.43 -24.64 3.68
C LEU A 571 13.03 -25.97 4.21
N GLN A 572 12.92 -26.20 5.52
CA GLN A 572 13.46 -27.40 6.18
C GLN A 572 12.74 -28.69 5.80
N GLN A 573 11.47 -28.66 5.38
CA GLN A 573 10.76 -29.84 4.91
C GLN A 573 11.17 -30.19 3.48
N ALA A 574 11.30 -29.19 2.60
CA ALA A 574 11.83 -29.37 1.25
C ALA A 574 13.24 -30.00 1.27
N ILE A 575 14.13 -29.52 2.15
CA ILE A 575 15.49 -30.09 2.31
C ILE A 575 15.47 -31.55 2.82
N LYS A 576 14.46 -31.97 3.61
CA LYS A 576 14.30 -33.37 4.04
C LYS A 576 13.78 -34.27 2.90
N ARG A 577 12.75 -33.81 2.19
CA ARG A 577 12.11 -34.48 1.05
C ARG A 577 13.04 -34.62 -0.16
N TYR A 578 14.06 -33.77 -0.26
CA TYR A 578 14.98 -33.73 -1.39
C TYR A 578 15.51 -35.13 -1.77
N GLY A 579 15.24 -35.53 -3.02
CA GLY A 579 15.62 -36.83 -3.57
C GLY A 579 14.54 -37.92 -3.50
N GLU A 580 13.37 -37.65 -2.91
CA GLU A 580 12.23 -38.57 -2.95
C GLU A 580 11.57 -38.59 -4.35
N PRO A 581 11.30 -39.77 -4.94
CA PRO A 581 10.65 -39.87 -6.26
C PRO A 581 9.17 -39.46 -6.23
N ALA A 582 8.56 -39.35 -5.05
CA ALA A 582 7.14 -39.08 -4.86
C ALA A 582 6.69 -37.77 -5.54
N LEU A 583 7.51 -36.72 -5.51
CA LEU A 583 7.18 -35.44 -6.13
C LEU A 583 7.10 -35.52 -7.67
N GLY A 584 7.98 -36.33 -8.29
CA GLY A 584 7.96 -36.55 -9.74
C GLY A 584 6.76 -37.41 -10.19
N VAL A 585 6.40 -38.42 -9.39
CA VAL A 585 5.16 -39.19 -9.60
C VAL A 585 3.93 -38.28 -9.49
N LEU A 586 3.90 -37.39 -8.50
CA LEU A 586 2.80 -36.45 -8.29
C LEU A 586 2.69 -35.41 -9.44
N SER A 587 3.81 -34.96 -10.01
CA SER A 587 3.79 -34.13 -11.23
C SER A 587 3.12 -34.85 -12.41
N GLU A 588 3.50 -36.11 -12.67
CA GLU A 588 2.88 -36.93 -13.72
C GLU A 588 1.38 -37.18 -13.47
N GLU A 589 0.99 -37.48 -12.22
CA GLU A 589 -0.41 -37.63 -11.82
C GLU A 589 -1.21 -36.32 -12.00
N THR A 590 -0.65 -35.17 -11.62
CA THR A 590 -1.32 -33.87 -11.82
C THR A 590 -1.43 -33.48 -13.28
N ARG A 591 -0.39 -33.70 -14.10
CA ARG A 591 -0.43 -33.42 -15.53
C ARG A 591 -1.51 -34.23 -16.22
N GLY A 592 -1.61 -35.52 -15.90
CA GLY A 592 -2.71 -36.38 -16.35
C GLY A 592 -4.08 -35.92 -15.88
N LEU A 593 -4.22 -35.45 -14.63
CA LEU A 593 -5.48 -34.93 -14.12
C LEU A 593 -5.89 -33.59 -14.75
N VAL A 594 -4.93 -32.70 -15.05
CA VAL A 594 -5.18 -31.46 -15.82
C VAL A 594 -5.68 -31.80 -17.22
N GLU A 595 -5.06 -32.74 -17.92
CA GLU A 595 -5.48 -33.15 -19.27
C GLU A 595 -6.88 -33.79 -19.27
N ILE A 596 -7.16 -34.68 -18.29
CA ILE A 596 -8.50 -35.25 -18.07
C ILE A 596 -9.53 -34.14 -17.81
N SER A 597 -9.21 -33.17 -16.94
CA SER A 597 -10.13 -32.08 -16.57
C SER A 597 -10.40 -31.13 -17.73
N LYS A 598 -9.39 -30.81 -18.56
CA LYS A 598 -9.55 -30.00 -19.78
C LYS A 598 -10.47 -30.68 -20.79
N ASN A 599 -10.17 -31.94 -21.13
CA ASN A 599 -11.03 -32.73 -22.01
C ASN A 599 -12.46 -32.85 -21.43
N ASN A 600 -12.62 -32.96 -20.10
CA ASN A 600 -13.92 -33.02 -19.45
C ASN A 600 -14.73 -31.72 -19.63
N VAL A 601 -14.11 -30.56 -19.39
CA VAL A 601 -14.70 -29.24 -19.68
C VAL A 601 -15.09 -29.13 -21.16
N ASP A 602 -14.21 -29.56 -22.07
CA ASP A 602 -14.49 -29.54 -23.51
C ASP A 602 -15.64 -30.48 -23.93
N GLN A 603 -15.89 -31.58 -23.23
CA GLN A 603 -17.08 -32.42 -23.48
C GLN A 603 -18.35 -31.76 -22.94
N TRP A 604 -18.33 -31.19 -21.72
CA TRP A 604 -19.46 -30.42 -21.18
C TRP A 604 -19.83 -29.22 -22.07
N LYS A 605 -18.85 -28.47 -22.59
CA LYS A 605 -19.06 -27.37 -23.53
C LYS A 605 -19.63 -27.82 -24.87
N LYS A 606 -19.27 -29.01 -25.38
CA LYS A 606 -19.90 -29.58 -26.60
C LYS A 606 -21.39 -29.86 -26.34
N TRP A 607 -21.74 -30.47 -25.22
CA TRP A 607 -23.14 -30.69 -24.83
C TRP A 607 -23.89 -29.36 -24.69
N GLN A 608 -23.32 -28.36 -24.01
CA GLN A 608 -23.90 -27.01 -23.88
C GLN A 608 -24.19 -26.40 -25.26
N ASN A 609 -23.21 -26.41 -26.17
CA ASN A 609 -23.37 -25.88 -27.52
C ASN A 609 -24.43 -26.65 -28.34
N GLN A 610 -24.49 -27.99 -28.23
CA GLN A 610 -25.49 -28.81 -28.92
C GLN A 610 -26.92 -28.55 -28.41
N ILE A 611 -27.10 -28.36 -27.10
CA ILE A 611 -28.39 -27.95 -26.50
C ILE A 611 -28.77 -26.56 -27.02
N THR A 612 -27.87 -25.58 -26.94
CA THR A 612 -28.11 -24.20 -27.41
C THR A 612 -28.51 -24.16 -28.90
N LEU A 613 -27.79 -24.88 -29.77
CA LEU A 613 -28.14 -25.01 -31.19
C LEU A 613 -29.51 -25.68 -31.40
N SER A 614 -29.93 -26.58 -30.50
CA SER A 614 -31.23 -27.26 -30.55
C SER A 614 -32.39 -26.43 -29.98
N LEU A 615 -32.08 -25.30 -29.33
CA LEU A 615 -33.06 -24.33 -28.80
C LEU A 615 -33.31 -23.17 -29.76
N ILE A 616 -32.29 -22.73 -30.50
CA ILE A 616 -32.37 -21.62 -31.46
C ILE A 616 -33.47 -21.89 -32.51
N GLY A 617 -34.42 -20.94 -32.62
CA GLY A 617 -35.48 -20.96 -33.63
C GLY A 617 -36.78 -21.68 -33.24
N LYS A 618 -36.90 -22.24 -32.03
CA LYS A 618 -38.18 -22.81 -31.53
C LYS A 618 -39.02 -21.72 -30.85
N PRO A 619 -40.28 -21.48 -31.27
CA PRO A 619 -41.12 -20.39 -30.72
C PRO A 619 -41.66 -20.67 -29.31
N THR A 620 -41.59 -21.92 -28.85
CA THR A 620 -41.92 -22.33 -27.47
C THR A 620 -40.91 -23.38 -27.02
N VAL A 621 -40.11 -23.05 -26.01
CA VAL A 621 -39.15 -23.98 -25.38
C VAL A 621 -39.85 -24.63 -24.18
N SER A 622 -39.72 -25.95 -23.99
CA SER A 622 -40.26 -26.61 -22.79
C SER A 622 -39.46 -26.23 -21.56
N GLN A 623 -40.12 -26.18 -20.40
CA GLN A 623 -39.46 -25.89 -19.13
C GLN A 623 -38.37 -26.93 -18.79
N ASP A 624 -38.55 -28.18 -19.22
CA ASP A 624 -37.56 -29.26 -19.10
C ASP A 624 -36.28 -28.95 -19.89
N TRP A 625 -36.40 -28.36 -21.09
CA TRP A 625 -35.26 -27.99 -21.93
C TRP A 625 -34.43 -26.84 -21.34
N LEU A 626 -35.08 -25.93 -20.60
CA LEU A 626 -34.38 -24.92 -19.81
C LEU A 626 -33.63 -25.60 -18.64
N MET A 627 -34.28 -26.46 -17.86
CA MET A 627 -33.60 -27.19 -16.77
C MET A 627 -32.42 -28.05 -17.25
N ILE A 628 -32.47 -28.61 -18.47
CA ILE A 628 -31.33 -29.33 -19.08
C ILE A 628 -30.19 -28.36 -19.43
N ALA A 629 -30.50 -27.21 -20.03
CA ALA A 629 -29.51 -26.19 -20.35
C ALA A 629 -28.84 -25.63 -19.08
N ASP A 630 -29.64 -25.29 -18.06
CA ASP A 630 -29.19 -24.80 -16.76
C ASP A 630 -28.30 -25.83 -16.05
N TYR A 631 -28.72 -27.10 -15.99
CA TYR A 631 -27.91 -28.18 -15.41
C TYR A 631 -26.57 -28.37 -16.13
N VAL A 632 -26.54 -28.27 -17.47
CA VAL A 632 -25.31 -28.42 -18.25
C VAL A 632 -24.40 -27.19 -18.11
N GLY A 633 -24.95 -25.98 -18.10
CA GLY A 633 -24.20 -24.75 -17.80
C GLY A 633 -23.57 -24.79 -16.40
N ALA A 634 -24.35 -25.21 -15.39
CA ALA A 634 -23.85 -25.43 -14.04
C ALA A 634 -22.68 -26.41 -13.98
N GLN A 635 -22.74 -27.53 -14.75
CA GLN A 635 -21.62 -28.47 -14.83
C GLN A 635 -20.41 -27.88 -15.57
N VAL A 636 -20.57 -27.06 -16.62
CA VAL A 636 -19.45 -26.35 -17.27
C VAL A 636 -18.74 -25.46 -16.24
N ASN A 637 -19.45 -24.49 -15.66
CA ASN A 637 -18.90 -23.49 -14.75
C ASN A 637 -18.20 -24.14 -13.54
N ALA A 638 -18.80 -25.20 -12.99
CA ALA A 638 -18.26 -25.90 -11.83
C ALA A 638 -17.06 -26.81 -12.16
N ASN A 639 -16.98 -27.38 -13.38
CA ASN A 639 -15.80 -28.13 -13.83
C ASN A 639 -14.64 -27.20 -14.25
N GLU A 640 -14.91 -26.01 -14.79
CA GLU A 640 -13.88 -25.00 -15.05
C GLU A 640 -13.24 -24.51 -13.74
N SER A 641 -14.07 -24.25 -12.72
CA SER A 641 -13.61 -23.91 -11.38
C SER A 641 -12.69 -24.99 -10.79
N ALA A 642 -13.04 -26.28 -10.97
CA ALA A 642 -12.22 -27.41 -10.54
C ALA A 642 -10.91 -27.53 -11.34
N LEU A 643 -10.95 -27.29 -12.67
CA LEU A 643 -9.77 -27.27 -13.52
C LEU A 643 -8.76 -26.21 -13.05
N LEU A 644 -9.21 -24.97 -12.78
CA LEU A 644 -8.34 -23.90 -12.30
C LEU A 644 -7.66 -24.24 -10.96
N GLN A 645 -8.38 -24.94 -10.05
CA GLN A 645 -7.82 -25.46 -8.81
C GLN A 645 -6.72 -26.50 -9.07
N ILE A 646 -6.96 -27.44 -10.00
CA ILE A 646 -6.01 -28.50 -10.36
C ILE A 646 -4.77 -27.94 -11.08
N GLU A 647 -4.94 -26.95 -11.96
CA GLU A 647 -3.82 -26.21 -12.58
C GLU A 647 -3.05 -25.36 -11.55
N GLY A 648 -3.71 -24.87 -10.50
CA GLY A 648 -3.06 -24.27 -9.34
C GLY A 648 -2.17 -25.25 -8.60
N MET A 649 -2.69 -26.46 -8.33
CA MET A 649 -1.94 -27.54 -7.67
C MET A 649 -0.74 -28.02 -8.51
N HIS A 650 -0.94 -28.25 -9.81
CA HIS A 650 0.14 -28.64 -10.74
C HIS A 650 1.27 -27.59 -10.75
N ARG A 651 0.95 -26.30 -10.90
CA ARG A 651 1.95 -25.21 -10.89
C ARG A 651 2.78 -25.16 -9.60
N ARG A 652 2.20 -25.49 -8.43
CA ARG A 652 2.96 -25.57 -7.17
C ARG A 652 3.95 -26.75 -7.18
N ILE A 653 3.53 -27.92 -7.65
CA ILE A 653 4.40 -29.10 -7.75
C ILE A 653 5.58 -28.85 -8.71
N GLU A 654 5.32 -28.24 -9.87
CA GLU A 654 6.38 -27.83 -10.80
C GLU A 654 7.34 -26.83 -10.15
N ALA A 655 6.86 -25.85 -9.39
CA ALA A 655 7.72 -24.93 -8.65
C ALA A 655 8.62 -25.66 -7.62
N HIS A 656 8.12 -26.70 -6.95
CA HIS A 656 8.93 -27.56 -6.06
C HIS A 656 9.98 -28.37 -6.84
N LEU A 657 9.66 -28.91 -8.03
CA LEU A 657 10.62 -29.62 -8.88
C LEU A 657 11.72 -28.68 -9.43
N VAL A 658 11.34 -27.48 -9.86
CA VAL A 658 12.27 -26.43 -10.31
C VAL A 658 13.14 -25.97 -9.13
N TYR A 659 12.59 -25.84 -7.93
CA TYR A 659 13.37 -25.56 -6.72
C TYR A 659 14.37 -26.68 -6.38
N ASP A 660 13.93 -27.94 -6.37
CA ASP A 660 14.79 -29.10 -6.09
C ASP A 660 15.91 -29.21 -7.15
N ARG A 661 15.66 -28.82 -8.40
CA ARG A 661 16.72 -28.63 -9.40
C ARG A 661 17.69 -27.50 -9.03
N TRP A 662 17.20 -26.29 -8.75
CA TRP A 662 18.09 -25.14 -8.46
C TRP A 662 18.97 -25.36 -7.23
N ILE A 663 18.44 -25.96 -6.15
CA ILE A 663 19.28 -26.28 -4.97
C ILE A 663 20.31 -27.39 -5.28
N THR A 664 20.05 -28.25 -6.28
CA THR A 664 21.05 -29.22 -6.81
C THR A 664 22.14 -28.54 -7.63
N GLU A 665 21.85 -27.44 -8.33
CA GLU A 665 22.84 -26.67 -9.09
C GLU A 665 23.64 -25.71 -8.19
N ALA A 666 23.05 -25.21 -7.09
CA ALA A 666 23.69 -24.26 -6.18
C ALA A 666 24.45 -24.89 -5.00
N LEU A 667 24.02 -26.04 -4.48
CA LEU A 667 24.59 -26.67 -3.27
C LEU A 667 24.94 -28.15 -3.50
N PRO A 668 25.90 -28.75 -2.77
CA PRO A 668 26.28 -30.16 -2.91
C PRO A 668 25.24 -31.14 -2.30
N MET A 669 23.96 -30.93 -2.62
CA MET A 669 22.80 -31.63 -2.08
C MET A 669 22.80 -33.14 -2.31
N VAL A 670 23.57 -33.65 -3.26
CA VAL A 670 23.73 -35.10 -3.50
C VAL A 670 24.24 -35.82 -2.24
N LEU A 671 25.12 -35.18 -1.46
CA LEU A 671 25.75 -35.76 -0.26
C LEU A 671 24.78 -35.82 0.94
N PRO A 672 24.41 -37.01 1.46
CA PRO A 672 23.45 -37.12 2.56
C PRO A 672 23.90 -36.45 3.87
N GLN A 673 25.20 -36.48 4.16
CA GLN A 673 25.81 -35.82 5.32
C GLN A 673 25.64 -34.30 5.23
N PHE A 674 25.97 -33.70 4.09
CA PHE A 674 25.79 -32.28 3.84
C PHE A 674 24.32 -31.85 4.01
N ARG A 675 23.34 -32.61 3.49
CA ARG A 675 21.91 -32.30 3.69
C ARG A 675 21.52 -32.23 5.17
N LYS A 676 22.03 -33.16 5.99
CA LYS A 676 21.78 -33.19 7.44
C LYS A 676 22.40 -31.98 8.15
N GLU A 677 23.56 -31.51 7.71
CA GLU A 677 24.22 -30.34 8.27
C GLU A 677 23.64 -29.01 7.77
N LEU A 678 23.17 -28.94 6.52
CA LEU A 678 22.45 -27.79 5.99
C LEU A 678 21.19 -27.46 6.82
N LEU A 679 20.47 -28.48 7.30
CA LEU A 679 19.37 -28.31 8.27
C LEU A 679 19.84 -27.70 9.60
N ASN A 680 21.04 -28.04 10.08
CA ASN A 680 21.65 -27.48 11.28
C ASN A 680 22.06 -26.01 11.05
N TYR A 681 22.79 -25.71 9.96
CA TYR A 681 23.19 -24.34 9.60
C TYR A 681 21.98 -23.41 9.41
N THR A 682 20.96 -23.84 8.65
CA THR A 682 19.71 -23.07 8.45
C THR A 682 18.79 -22.99 9.67
N SER A 683 18.99 -23.84 10.69
CA SER A 683 18.30 -23.69 11.99
C SER A 683 18.94 -22.63 12.89
N LYS A 684 20.26 -22.42 12.75
CA LYS A 684 21.06 -21.48 13.56
C LYS A 684 21.20 -20.09 12.93
N ASN A 685 21.27 -20.03 11.60
CA ASN A 685 21.54 -18.80 10.86
C ASN A 685 20.28 -18.32 10.13
N GLN A 686 19.65 -17.28 10.68
CA GLN A 686 18.41 -16.72 10.12
C GLN A 686 18.63 -16.00 8.78
N SER A 687 19.77 -15.35 8.55
CA SER A 687 20.02 -14.66 7.26
C SER A 687 20.27 -15.67 6.14
N LEU A 688 20.98 -16.78 6.40
CA LEU A 688 21.10 -17.90 5.47
C LEU A 688 19.72 -18.51 5.16
N LYS A 689 18.88 -18.75 6.18
CA LYS A 689 17.51 -19.25 6.00
C LYS A 689 16.68 -18.31 5.11
N GLN A 690 16.71 -17.00 5.40
CA GLN A 690 15.99 -15.98 4.62
C GLN A 690 16.52 -15.89 3.18
N SER A 691 17.84 -15.95 2.97
CA SER A 691 18.45 -15.94 1.62
C SER A 691 18.02 -17.14 0.79
N LEU A 692 17.96 -18.33 1.39
CA LEU A 692 17.47 -19.55 0.72
C LEU A 692 15.96 -19.51 0.45
N GLN A 693 15.16 -18.88 1.32
CA GLN A 693 13.73 -18.65 1.08
C GLN A 693 13.51 -17.62 -0.06
N LEU A 694 14.28 -16.54 -0.11
CA LEU A 694 14.23 -15.52 -1.18
C LEU A 694 14.72 -16.05 -2.54
N ALA A 695 15.69 -16.98 -2.55
CA ALA A 695 16.10 -17.67 -3.78
C ALA A 695 14.98 -18.56 -4.33
N ALA A 696 14.15 -19.16 -3.46
CA ALA A 696 13.04 -20.04 -3.82
C ALA A 696 11.84 -19.32 -4.46
N THR A 697 11.62 -18.03 -4.18
CA THR A 697 10.48 -17.26 -4.75
C THR A 697 10.60 -17.08 -6.27
N SER A 698 11.82 -17.12 -6.81
CA SER A 698 12.16 -16.68 -8.18
C SER A 698 11.92 -17.75 -9.27
N THR A 699 11.03 -18.72 -9.03
CA THR A 699 10.97 -19.99 -9.79
C THR A 699 10.23 -19.94 -11.13
N SER A 700 9.87 -18.76 -11.67
CA SER A 700 9.07 -18.63 -12.91
C SER A 700 9.67 -17.75 -14.03
N GLN A 701 10.89 -17.23 -13.89
CA GLN A 701 11.55 -16.43 -14.95
C GLN A 701 13.03 -16.81 -15.09
N ASN A 702 13.51 -16.96 -16.34
CA ASN A 702 14.91 -17.19 -16.67
C ASN A 702 15.64 -15.83 -16.69
N ASP A 703 16.15 -15.41 -15.53
CA ASP A 703 16.76 -14.09 -15.35
C ASP A 703 18.04 -14.15 -14.49
N ASP A 704 18.99 -13.24 -14.76
CA ASP A 704 20.29 -13.19 -14.08
C ASP A 704 20.16 -13.01 -12.56
N SER A 705 19.09 -12.36 -12.10
CA SER A 705 18.82 -12.12 -10.67
C SER A 705 18.68 -13.42 -9.85
N LEU A 706 18.24 -14.53 -10.45
CA LEU A 706 18.18 -15.82 -9.76
C LEU A 706 19.58 -16.32 -9.37
N SER A 707 20.56 -16.16 -10.25
CA SER A 707 21.95 -16.57 -9.98
C SER A 707 22.58 -15.73 -8.86
N GLN A 708 22.23 -14.44 -8.77
CA GLN A 708 22.71 -13.54 -7.74
C GLN A 708 22.12 -13.88 -6.36
N ARG A 709 20.82 -14.24 -6.29
CA ARG A 709 20.16 -14.67 -5.04
C ARG A 709 20.76 -15.97 -4.49
N TRP A 710 21.04 -16.94 -5.37
CA TRP A 710 21.71 -18.17 -4.98
C TRP A 710 23.17 -17.93 -4.61
N LEU A 711 23.91 -17.06 -5.32
CA LEU A 711 25.27 -16.69 -4.94
C LEU A 711 25.33 -16.05 -3.55
N LEU A 712 24.37 -15.18 -3.19
CA LEU A 712 24.28 -14.63 -1.83
C LEU A 712 24.11 -15.74 -0.77
N ALA A 713 23.27 -16.74 -1.03
CA ALA A 713 23.10 -17.89 -0.14
C ALA A 713 24.36 -18.78 -0.09
N GLN A 714 25.07 -18.91 -1.22
CA GLN A 714 26.34 -19.64 -1.32
C GLN A 714 27.44 -18.96 -0.50
N GLU A 715 27.56 -17.63 -0.58
CA GLU A 715 28.50 -16.83 0.21
C GLU A 715 28.21 -16.94 1.71
N LEU A 716 26.96 -16.72 2.13
CA LEU A 716 26.56 -16.82 3.55
C LEU A 716 26.87 -18.19 4.15
N LEU A 717 26.69 -19.27 3.39
CA LEU A 717 27.06 -20.62 3.83
C LEU A 717 28.58 -20.83 3.83
N TRP A 718 29.31 -20.32 2.84
CA TRP A 718 30.78 -20.44 2.79
C TRP A 718 31.47 -19.68 3.92
N TYR A 719 30.99 -18.49 4.29
CA TYR A 719 31.44 -17.78 5.49
C TYR A 719 31.17 -18.60 6.76
N GLN A 720 29.95 -19.13 6.94
CA GLN A 720 29.59 -19.96 8.10
C GLN A 720 30.40 -21.27 8.21
N LEU A 721 30.76 -21.88 7.07
CA LEU A 721 31.70 -23.00 7.02
C LEU A 721 33.12 -22.56 7.36
N THR A 722 33.55 -21.39 6.88
CA THR A 722 34.88 -20.82 7.18
C THR A 722 35.05 -20.52 8.66
N ASP A 723 34.08 -19.89 9.31
CA ASP A 723 34.08 -19.66 10.77
C ASP A 723 34.21 -21.00 11.52
N SER A 724 33.47 -22.03 11.07
CA SER A 724 33.53 -23.38 11.64
C SER A 724 34.90 -24.06 11.43
N ILE A 725 35.61 -23.76 10.35
CA ILE A 725 36.98 -24.23 10.08
C ILE A 725 37.98 -23.51 11.01
N VAL A 726 37.79 -22.21 11.26
CA VAL A 726 38.60 -21.44 12.22
C VAL A 726 38.41 -21.95 13.65
N ASP A 727 37.17 -22.22 14.07
CA ASP A 727 36.84 -22.88 15.34
C ASP A 727 37.57 -24.23 15.51
N VAL A 728 37.69 -25.02 14.44
CA VAL A 728 38.45 -26.29 14.47
C VAL A 728 39.96 -26.04 14.47
N GLN A 729 40.44 -25.00 13.79
CA GLN A 729 41.85 -24.63 13.74
C GLN A 729 42.39 -24.04 15.05
N GLU A 730 41.54 -23.53 15.96
CA GLU A 730 41.97 -23.14 17.32
C GLU A 730 42.66 -24.30 18.06
N TYR A 731 42.25 -25.55 17.82
CA TYR A 731 42.84 -26.75 18.41
C TYR A 731 44.08 -27.26 17.63
N GLY A 732 44.57 -26.48 16.67
CA GLY A 732 45.74 -26.79 15.85
C GLY A 732 45.55 -27.91 14.84
N VAL A 733 44.32 -28.38 14.61
CA VAL A 733 44.03 -29.60 13.83
C VAL A 733 44.65 -29.57 12.44
N PHE A 734 44.51 -28.46 11.70
CA PHE A 734 45.03 -28.41 10.33
C PHE A 734 46.56 -28.28 10.27
N ASN A 735 47.24 -28.08 11.40
CA ASN A 735 48.71 -28.08 11.46
C ASN A 735 49.30 -29.51 11.47
N LEU A 736 48.45 -30.54 11.59
CA LEU A 736 48.88 -31.94 11.50
C LEU A 736 49.37 -32.27 10.08
N PRO A 737 50.47 -33.03 9.89
CA PRO A 737 51.02 -33.35 8.57
C PRO A 737 50.02 -34.02 7.61
N GLU A 738 49.07 -34.79 8.15
CA GLU A 738 48.01 -35.46 7.40
C GLU A 738 46.93 -34.49 6.86
N MET A 739 46.75 -33.32 7.46
CA MET A 739 45.71 -32.34 7.09
C MET A 739 46.13 -31.38 5.95
N ALA A 740 47.33 -31.55 5.38
CA ALA A 740 47.81 -30.71 4.27
C ALA A 740 46.90 -30.76 3.01
N ALA A 741 46.16 -31.86 2.82
CA ALA A 741 45.14 -31.98 1.78
C ALA A 741 43.93 -31.05 2.07
N ALA A 742 43.34 -31.16 3.26
CA ALA A 742 42.23 -30.30 3.71
C ALA A 742 42.61 -28.80 3.72
N GLN A 743 43.84 -28.44 4.14
CA GLN A 743 44.34 -27.06 4.00
C GLN A 743 44.31 -26.58 2.54
N SER A 744 44.78 -27.43 1.62
CA SER A 744 44.82 -27.11 0.18
C SER A 744 43.41 -26.98 -0.43
N TRP A 745 42.45 -27.79 0.04
CA TRP A 745 41.04 -27.70 -0.38
C TRP A 745 40.37 -26.43 0.16
N PHE A 746 40.59 -26.08 1.43
CA PHE A 746 40.06 -24.85 2.02
C PHE A 746 40.60 -23.60 1.31
N ILE A 747 41.91 -23.49 1.07
CA ILE A 747 42.50 -22.38 0.30
C ILE A 747 41.88 -22.29 -1.10
N ARG A 748 41.70 -23.44 -1.77
CA ARG A 748 41.05 -23.51 -3.09
C ARG A 748 39.56 -23.14 -3.04
N SER A 749 38.87 -23.36 -1.93
CA SER A 749 37.47 -22.96 -1.76
C SER A 749 37.29 -21.44 -1.83
N GLY A 750 38.16 -20.67 -1.17
CA GLY A 750 38.13 -19.20 -1.22
C GLY A 750 38.47 -18.66 -2.61
N GLY A 751 39.42 -19.29 -3.30
CA GLY A 751 39.71 -19.01 -4.71
C GLY A 751 38.48 -19.19 -5.61
N LEU A 752 37.82 -20.35 -5.52
CA LEU A 752 36.62 -20.65 -6.29
C LEU A 752 35.42 -19.73 -5.94
N MET A 753 35.30 -19.27 -4.68
CA MET A 753 34.25 -18.32 -4.30
C MET A 753 34.49 -16.94 -4.93
N ASN A 754 35.73 -16.47 -4.99
CA ASN A 754 36.06 -15.23 -5.72
C ASN A 754 35.83 -15.40 -7.23
N GLU A 755 36.29 -16.51 -7.82
CA GLU A 755 36.02 -16.84 -9.23
C GLU A 755 34.51 -16.98 -9.56
N ALA A 756 33.64 -17.23 -8.56
CA ALA A 756 32.19 -17.29 -8.70
C ALA A 756 31.55 -15.90 -8.71
N LYS A 757 32.09 -14.95 -7.93
CA LYS A 757 31.69 -13.53 -7.97
C LYS A 757 32.04 -12.89 -9.32
N ASP A 758 33.26 -13.16 -9.81
CA ASP A 758 33.84 -12.56 -11.01
C ASP A 758 33.41 -13.23 -12.34
N ALA A 759 32.73 -14.38 -12.30
CA ALA A 759 32.26 -15.07 -13.51
C ALA A 759 31.14 -14.29 -14.22
N ASN A 760 31.10 -14.32 -15.55
CA ASN A 760 30.07 -13.61 -16.33
C ASN A 760 28.80 -14.43 -16.60
N LEU A 761 28.88 -15.77 -16.53
CA LEU A 761 27.75 -16.65 -16.87
C LEU A 761 27.03 -17.16 -15.61
N PRO A 762 25.69 -17.06 -15.51
CA PRO A 762 24.90 -17.55 -14.37
C PRO A 762 25.21 -18.99 -13.94
N GLN A 763 25.33 -19.91 -14.89
CA GLN A 763 25.65 -21.32 -14.62
C GLN A 763 27.09 -21.50 -14.09
N GLU A 764 28.02 -20.65 -14.52
CA GLU A 764 29.41 -20.67 -14.06
C GLU A 764 29.52 -20.15 -12.63
N LYS A 765 28.76 -19.09 -12.28
CA LYS A 765 28.64 -18.58 -10.89
C LYS A 765 28.19 -19.69 -9.96
N LEU A 766 27.06 -20.32 -10.28
CA LEU A 766 26.45 -21.37 -9.45
C LEU A 766 27.38 -22.57 -9.29
N ALA A 767 27.96 -23.09 -10.38
CA ALA A 767 28.86 -24.25 -10.34
C ALA A 767 30.15 -23.97 -9.55
N LYS A 768 30.74 -22.77 -9.66
CA LYS A 768 31.92 -22.38 -8.88
C LYS A 768 31.59 -22.19 -7.40
N GLY A 769 30.48 -21.52 -7.07
CA GLY A 769 30.02 -21.38 -5.69
C GLY A 769 29.68 -22.72 -5.03
N GLN A 770 29.07 -23.65 -5.78
CA GLN A 770 28.82 -25.02 -5.32
C GLN A 770 30.13 -25.76 -5.04
N ALA A 771 31.12 -25.65 -5.93
CA ALA A 771 32.44 -26.28 -5.77
C ALA A 771 33.23 -25.66 -4.59
N ALA A 772 33.12 -24.36 -4.35
CA ALA A 772 33.68 -23.70 -3.19
C ALA A 772 33.07 -24.25 -1.88
N ILE A 773 31.75 -24.34 -1.79
CA ILE A 773 31.05 -24.89 -0.62
C ILE A 773 31.40 -26.36 -0.40
N GLY A 774 31.49 -27.15 -1.48
CA GLY A 774 31.93 -28.55 -1.43
C GLY A 774 33.30 -28.70 -0.78
N LEU A 775 34.32 -27.99 -1.30
CA LEU A 775 35.68 -28.08 -0.75
C LEU A 775 35.79 -27.52 0.67
N ALA A 776 35.07 -26.43 1.01
CA ALA A 776 35.01 -25.92 2.37
C ALA A 776 34.38 -26.94 3.33
N TRP A 777 33.26 -27.57 2.93
CA TRP A 777 32.60 -28.60 3.74
C TRP A 777 33.45 -29.86 3.90
N GLU A 778 34.12 -30.34 2.85
CA GLU A 778 35.06 -31.47 2.93
C GLU A 778 36.22 -31.17 3.88
N SER A 779 36.79 -29.95 3.80
CA SER A 779 37.87 -29.50 4.70
C SER A 779 37.41 -29.44 6.18
N LEU A 780 36.21 -28.89 6.43
CA LEU A 780 35.61 -28.87 7.75
C LEU A 780 35.36 -30.28 8.29
N SER A 781 34.86 -31.18 7.44
CA SER A 781 34.50 -32.55 7.80
C SER A 781 35.71 -33.36 8.25
N GLU A 782 36.85 -33.31 7.54
CA GLU A 782 38.08 -34.00 7.96
C GLU A 782 38.65 -33.44 9.28
N GLY A 783 38.72 -32.11 9.42
CA GLY A 783 39.22 -31.48 10.64
C GLY A 783 38.31 -31.74 11.86
N ALA A 784 36.99 -31.61 11.68
CA ALA A 784 36.01 -31.91 12.71
C ALA A 784 36.06 -33.40 13.11
N ALA A 785 36.26 -34.32 12.16
CA ALA A 785 36.39 -35.74 12.46
C ALA A 785 37.56 -36.04 13.41
N LYS A 786 38.75 -35.44 13.20
CA LYS A 786 39.91 -35.62 14.09
C LYS A 786 39.65 -35.09 15.51
N ARG A 787 39.02 -33.91 15.66
CA ARG A 787 38.59 -33.38 16.96
C ARG A 787 37.52 -34.26 17.63
N ASP A 788 36.55 -34.73 16.85
CA ASP A 788 35.41 -35.49 17.36
C ASP A 788 35.77 -36.94 17.72
N ILE A 789 36.85 -37.51 17.17
CA ILE A 789 37.45 -38.77 17.62
C ILE A 789 37.94 -38.63 19.07
N VAL A 790 38.81 -37.66 19.34
CA VAL A 790 39.31 -37.39 20.70
C VAL A 790 38.16 -37.09 21.65
N THR A 791 37.20 -36.26 21.23
CA THR A 791 36.01 -35.92 22.03
C THR A 791 35.18 -37.17 22.39
N LYS A 792 35.05 -38.16 21.50
CA LYS A 792 34.39 -39.45 21.79
C LYS A 792 35.24 -40.35 22.68
N GLU A 793 36.56 -40.31 22.53
CA GLU A 793 37.50 -41.11 23.34
C GLU A 793 37.55 -40.64 24.80
N THR A 794 37.30 -39.36 25.11
CA THR A 794 37.08 -38.91 26.52
C THR A 794 35.97 -39.66 27.24
N GLN A 795 34.93 -40.11 26.52
CA GLN A 795 33.74 -40.76 27.07
C GLN A 795 33.91 -42.26 27.32
N MET A 796 35.06 -42.83 26.96
CA MET A 796 35.42 -44.24 27.18
C MET A 796 36.28 -44.35 28.45
N THR A 797 36.20 -45.45 29.20
CA THR A 797 37.24 -45.74 30.21
C THR A 797 38.55 -46.16 29.54
N ASP A 798 39.69 -46.04 30.22
CA ASP A 798 40.99 -46.40 29.63
C ASP A 798 41.04 -47.89 29.26
N SER A 799 40.37 -48.73 30.04
CA SER A 799 40.19 -50.16 29.75
C SER A 799 39.33 -50.42 28.52
N GLU A 800 38.45 -49.50 28.11
CA GLU A 800 37.69 -49.55 26.86
C GLU A 800 38.46 -48.94 25.70
N TRP A 801 39.21 -47.86 25.96
CA TRP A 801 40.08 -47.23 24.98
C TRP A 801 41.16 -48.19 24.50
N TRP A 802 41.95 -48.79 25.40
CA TRP A 802 42.96 -49.79 25.04
C TRP A 802 42.38 -50.98 24.26
N ARG A 803 41.17 -51.46 24.63
CA ARG A 803 40.46 -52.52 23.91
C ARG A 803 40.00 -52.13 22.50
N ARG A 804 39.74 -50.84 22.24
CA ARG A 804 39.39 -50.32 20.90
C ARG A 804 40.61 -49.92 20.08
N PHE A 805 41.67 -49.49 20.74
CA PHE A 805 42.95 -49.12 20.12
C PHE A 805 43.76 -50.35 19.70
N GLY A 806 43.57 -51.49 20.37
CA GLY A 806 44.32 -52.75 20.15
C GLY A 806 43.49 -54.00 19.87
N ALA A 807 42.35 -53.94 19.16
CA ALA A 807 41.68 -55.13 18.63
C ALA A 807 40.71 -54.82 17.46
N GLU A 808 40.81 -55.56 16.35
CA GLU A 808 39.81 -55.50 15.27
C GLU A 808 38.57 -56.38 15.51
N ASN A 809 38.64 -57.37 16.41
CA ASN A 809 37.51 -58.26 16.73
C ASN A 809 37.49 -58.68 18.21
N ALA A 810 36.28 -58.80 18.77
CA ALA A 810 36.06 -59.01 20.20
C ALA A 810 36.47 -60.41 20.74
N GLU A 811 36.68 -61.39 19.86
CA GLU A 811 37.16 -62.73 20.24
C GLU A 811 38.70 -62.86 20.19
N ALA A 812 39.41 -61.85 19.67
CA ALA A 812 40.86 -61.88 19.43
C ALA A 812 41.70 -61.22 20.55
N ALA A 813 41.28 -61.39 21.81
CA ALA A 813 41.84 -60.68 22.97
C ALA A 813 43.31 -61.06 23.37
N THR A 814 44.04 -61.79 22.52
CA THR A 814 45.37 -62.37 22.83
C THR A 814 46.39 -62.25 21.67
N ASP A 815 46.15 -61.39 20.68
CA ASP A 815 47.11 -61.22 19.56
C ASP A 815 48.20 -60.16 19.82
N TYR A 816 48.01 -59.28 20.81
CA TYR A 816 49.04 -58.30 21.21
C TYR A 816 50.09 -58.85 22.19
N ASP A 817 49.80 -59.95 22.90
CA ASP A 817 50.75 -60.67 23.77
C ASP A 817 52.01 -61.17 23.03
N LYS A 818 51.97 -61.19 21.69
CA LYS A 818 53.06 -61.66 20.82
C LYS A 818 54.00 -60.54 20.36
N PHE A 819 53.66 -59.27 20.60
CA PHE A 819 54.50 -58.13 20.23
C PHE A 819 55.31 -57.65 21.44
N GLU A 820 56.62 -57.96 21.46
CA GLU A 820 57.56 -57.57 22.55
C GLU A 820 57.55 -56.05 22.85
N MET A 821 57.12 -55.24 21.88
CA MET A 821 56.95 -53.78 21.98
C MET A 821 55.84 -53.33 22.96
N PHE A 822 54.95 -54.22 23.42
CA PHE A 822 53.94 -53.91 24.46
C PHE A 822 54.22 -54.62 25.80
N VAL A 823 55.12 -55.60 25.83
CA VAL A 823 55.51 -56.35 27.04
C VAL A 823 56.65 -55.64 27.80
N SER A 824 57.26 -54.61 27.21
CA SER A 824 58.31 -53.79 27.81
C SER A 824 57.82 -52.38 28.17
N ASN A 825 57.82 -52.04 29.46
CA ASN A 825 57.41 -50.74 30.03
C ASN A 825 58.32 -49.54 29.66
N ASN A 826 59.00 -49.60 28.51
CA ASN A 826 59.92 -48.58 27.99
C ASN A 826 59.79 -48.40 26.47
N SER A 827 58.73 -48.94 25.87
CA SER A 827 58.44 -48.77 24.45
C SER A 827 57.87 -47.36 24.18
N PRO A 828 58.46 -46.56 23.26
CA PRO A 828 58.04 -45.16 23.05
C PRO A 828 56.58 -44.97 22.65
N ILE A 829 55.93 -45.98 22.06
CA ILE A 829 54.52 -45.93 21.69
C ILE A 829 53.58 -46.11 22.90
N VAL A 830 54.00 -46.89 23.90
CA VAL A 830 53.24 -47.08 25.15
C VAL A 830 53.27 -45.79 25.95
N GLN A 831 54.45 -45.16 26.09
CA GLN A 831 54.61 -43.88 26.79
C GLN A 831 53.77 -42.75 26.15
N GLN A 832 53.66 -42.73 24.81
CA GLN A 832 52.79 -41.77 24.12
C GLN A 832 51.28 -42.06 24.32
N ALA A 833 50.88 -43.33 24.44
CA ALA A 833 49.50 -43.70 24.75
C ALA A 833 49.14 -43.37 26.21
N GLU A 834 50.07 -43.56 27.14
CA GLU A 834 49.93 -43.12 28.54
C GLU A 834 49.77 -41.59 28.62
N MET A 835 50.64 -40.80 27.96
CA MET A 835 50.50 -39.34 27.87
C MET A 835 49.17 -38.88 27.24
N TYR A 836 48.65 -39.62 26.25
CA TYR A 836 47.36 -39.31 25.64
C TYR A 836 46.19 -39.57 26.60
N LEU A 837 46.25 -40.67 27.37
CA LEU A 837 45.25 -40.98 28.39
C LEU A 837 45.27 -39.97 29.55
N GLU A 838 46.45 -39.48 29.95
CA GLU A 838 46.56 -38.38 30.93
C GLU A 838 45.83 -37.10 30.46
N GLU A 839 45.98 -36.71 29.19
CA GLU A 839 45.26 -35.55 28.63
C GLU A 839 43.74 -35.82 28.51
N LEU A 840 43.32 -37.06 28.19
CA LEU A 840 41.90 -37.44 28.24
C LEU A 840 41.34 -37.37 29.66
N ASP A 841 42.09 -37.75 30.71
CA ASP A 841 41.66 -37.63 32.10
C ASP A 841 41.58 -36.17 32.58
N ILE A 842 42.51 -35.31 32.11
CA ILE A 842 42.42 -33.86 32.31
C ILE A 842 41.14 -33.30 31.65
N MET A 843 40.78 -33.79 30.46
CA MET A 843 39.53 -33.42 29.78
C MET A 843 38.26 -33.98 30.47
N ARG A 844 38.30 -35.20 31.03
CA ARG A 844 37.18 -35.79 31.79
C ARG A 844 36.90 -35.05 33.09
N THR A 845 37.94 -34.55 33.74
CA THR A 845 37.86 -33.93 35.09
C THR A 845 37.64 -32.41 35.07
N LYS A 846 38.04 -31.70 34.00
CA LYS A 846 37.86 -30.25 33.86
C LYS A 846 36.64 -29.89 33.02
N SER A 847 35.93 -28.83 33.40
CA SER A 847 34.80 -28.33 32.61
C SER A 847 35.27 -27.74 31.26
N ALA A 848 34.53 -28.02 30.18
CA ALA A 848 34.83 -27.58 28.80
C ALA A 848 34.88 -26.05 28.56
N LYS A 849 34.69 -25.22 29.58
CA LYS A 849 34.88 -23.75 29.54
C LYS A 849 36.22 -23.26 30.14
N ALA A 850 37.06 -24.16 30.67
CA ALA A 850 38.38 -23.80 31.17
C ALA A 850 39.39 -23.61 30.02
N GLY A 851 40.30 -22.64 30.14
CA GLY A 851 41.38 -22.46 29.15
C GLY A 851 42.24 -23.71 28.98
N ASP A 852 42.56 -24.36 30.11
CA ASP A 852 43.20 -25.68 30.20
C ASP A 852 42.56 -26.74 29.28
N TYR A 853 41.23 -26.76 29.16
CA TYR A 853 40.52 -27.77 28.36
C TYR A 853 40.81 -27.61 26.86
N LYS A 854 40.92 -26.36 26.36
CA LYS A 854 41.33 -26.13 24.96
C LYS A 854 42.77 -26.61 24.72
N ALA A 855 43.68 -26.37 25.66
CA ALA A 855 45.08 -26.79 25.57
C ALA A 855 45.20 -28.33 25.59
N SER A 856 44.55 -29.01 26.55
CA SER A 856 44.52 -30.47 26.62
C SER A 856 43.88 -31.11 25.39
N LEU A 857 42.80 -30.53 24.83
CA LEU A 857 42.20 -31.04 23.59
C LEU A 857 43.17 -30.91 22.40
N ALA A 858 43.88 -29.79 22.26
CA ALA A 858 44.89 -29.63 21.20
C ALA A 858 46.06 -30.61 21.35
N ASN A 859 46.58 -30.78 22.57
CA ASN A 859 47.63 -31.76 22.88
C ASN A 859 47.16 -33.19 22.60
N ALA A 860 45.95 -33.54 23.04
CA ALA A 860 45.35 -34.84 22.84
C ALA A 860 45.17 -35.16 21.34
N ILE A 861 44.71 -34.20 20.52
CA ILE A 861 44.63 -34.36 19.06
C ILE A 861 46.01 -34.61 18.43
N ALA A 862 47.04 -33.86 18.84
CA ALA A 862 48.40 -34.04 18.34
C ALA A 862 49.00 -35.41 18.72
N LEU A 863 48.84 -35.83 19.97
CA LEU A 863 49.27 -37.15 20.45
C LEU A 863 48.52 -38.27 19.72
N ARG A 864 47.19 -38.15 19.56
CA ARG A 864 46.33 -39.14 18.91
C ARG A 864 46.64 -39.33 17.42
N SER A 865 46.98 -38.25 16.71
CA SER A 865 47.44 -38.28 15.32
C SER A 865 48.83 -38.91 15.18
N ASN A 866 49.76 -38.56 16.07
CA ASN A 866 51.11 -39.13 16.08
C ASN A 866 51.10 -40.65 16.39
N LEU A 867 50.28 -41.07 17.35
CA LEU A 867 50.01 -42.48 17.67
C LEU A 867 49.42 -43.23 16.47
N GLU A 868 48.41 -42.66 15.81
CA GLU A 868 47.78 -43.25 14.61
C GLU A 868 48.81 -43.43 13.48
N SER A 869 49.65 -42.42 13.23
CA SER A 869 50.70 -42.46 12.22
C SER A 869 51.77 -43.52 12.53
N GLN A 870 52.21 -43.64 13.79
CA GLN A 870 53.16 -44.67 14.21
C GLN A 870 52.57 -46.08 14.10
N MET A 871 51.30 -46.29 14.46
CA MET A 871 50.64 -47.59 14.26
C MET A 871 50.51 -47.95 12.77
N GLN A 872 50.10 -47.01 11.92
CA GLN A 872 50.03 -47.25 10.47
C GLN A 872 51.39 -47.62 9.88
N ALA A 873 52.48 -47.01 10.36
CA ALA A 873 53.85 -47.30 9.95
C ALA A 873 54.39 -48.63 10.49
N LEU A 874 53.98 -49.07 11.68
CA LEU A 874 54.42 -50.32 12.31
C LEU A 874 53.65 -51.56 11.81
N PHE A 875 52.36 -51.43 11.53
CA PHE A 875 51.47 -52.57 11.23
C PHE A 875 50.99 -52.64 9.77
N GLY A 876 51.07 -51.55 9.00
CA GLY A 876 50.69 -51.52 7.58
C GLY A 876 49.17 -51.52 7.36
N GLY A 877 48.56 -50.33 7.31
CA GLY A 877 47.10 -50.18 7.36
C GLY A 877 46.31 -50.71 6.15
N THR A 878 45.31 -51.55 6.42
CA THR A 878 44.22 -51.90 5.48
C THR A 878 42.97 -51.07 5.72
N THR A 879 43.03 -49.75 5.48
CA THR A 879 41.82 -48.92 5.43
C THR A 879 40.98 -49.28 4.20
N VAL A 880 39.76 -49.77 4.41
CA VAL A 880 38.81 -50.06 3.32
C VAL A 880 38.48 -48.78 2.55
N ARG A 881 38.99 -48.65 1.32
CA ARG A 881 38.47 -47.66 0.38
C ARG A 881 37.02 -47.97 0.08
N GLN A 882 36.10 -47.14 0.56
CA GLN A 882 34.77 -47.05 -0.05
C GLN A 882 34.95 -46.60 -1.51
N THR A 883 34.52 -47.44 -2.45
CA THR A 883 34.73 -47.21 -3.88
C THR A 883 33.76 -46.18 -4.42
N LEU A 884 34.17 -44.90 -4.44
CA LEU A 884 33.55 -43.91 -5.31
C LEU A 884 33.91 -44.22 -6.79
N PRO A 885 32.98 -44.07 -7.75
CA PRO A 885 33.24 -44.41 -9.15
C PRO A 885 34.35 -43.58 -9.81
N VAL A 886 35.05 -44.20 -10.77
CA VAL A 886 36.17 -43.61 -11.51
C VAL A 886 35.67 -42.51 -12.48
N LYS A 887 36.39 -41.39 -12.56
CA LYS A 887 36.19 -40.37 -13.61
C LYS A 887 36.65 -40.88 -14.98
N SER A 888 35.75 -40.89 -15.96
CA SER A 888 36.12 -40.93 -17.38
C SER A 888 36.56 -39.54 -17.85
N PRO A 889 37.65 -39.40 -18.64
CA PRO A 889 38.09 -38.10 -19.15
C PRO A 889 37.29 -37.69 -20.39
N LEU A 890 36.72 -36.48 -20.37
CA LEU A 890 36.14 -35.84 -21.55
C LEU A 890 37.15 -34.86 -22.16
N GLN A 891 37.64 -35.19 -23.36
CA GLN A 891 38.32 -34.22 -24.23
C GLN A 891 37.34 -33.61 -25.22
N SER A 892 37.55 -32.32 -25.48
CA SER A 892 37.00 -31.46 -26.52
C SER A 892 36.32 -32.11 -27.75
N SER A 893 35.18 -31.55 -28.14
CA SER A 893 34.85 -31.35 -29.56
C SER A 893 34.10 -30.02 -29.77
N ASN A 894 34.34 -29.38 -30.91
CA ASN A 894 33.64 -28.18 -31.36
C ASN A 894 32.71 -28.52 -32.54
N ALA A 895 31.66 -27.71 -32.70
CA ALA A 895 30.88 -27.48 -33.92
C ALA A 895 29.89 -28.55 -34.46
N THR A 896 28.73 -28.00 -34.84
CA THR A 896 27.63 -28.50 -35.71
C THR A 896 28.07 -28.70 -37.18
N PRO A 897 27.24 -29.21 -38.14
CA PRO A 897 25.78 -29.50 -38.11
C PRO A 897 25.40 -30.95 -38.58
N SER A 898 24.13 -31.41 -38.61
CA SER A 898 23.20 -31.23 -39.75
C SER A 898 21.82 -31.94 -39.60
N ASN A 899 20.85 -31.47 -40.40
CA ASN A 899 19.43 -31.83 -40.55
C ASN A 899 18.96 -33.31 -40.64
N ALA A 900 17.67 -33.48 -40.25
CA ALA A 900 16.56 -34.16 -40.97
C ALA A 900 16.07 -35.61 -40.65
N LEU A 901 14.81 -35.65 -40.16
CA LEU A 901 13.64 -36.43 -40.63
C LEU A 901 13.58 -37.99 -40.52
N ASN A 902 12.70 -38.47 -39.62
CA ASN A 902 11.50 -39.32 -39.86
C ASN A 902 11.33 -40.55 -38.93
N GLY A 903 10.08 -40.79 -38.48
CA GLY A 903 9.62 -42.08 -37.93
C GLY A 903 8.89 -42.00 -36.57
N ASN A 904 7.64 -42.45 -36.50
CA ASN A 904 6.79 -42.49 -35.29
C ASN A 904 5.65 -43.52 -35.50
N PRO A 905 4.91 -44.01 -34.47
CA PRO A 905 5.22 -44.20 -33.03
C PRO A 905 5.39 -45.73 -32.72
N PRO A 906 4.48 -46.58 -32.14
CA PRO A 906 3.47 -46.44 -31.07
C PRO A 906 3.27 -47.64 -30.07
N VAL A 907 2.44 -47.40 -29.03
CA VAL A 907 1.63 -48.36 -28.19
C VAL A 907 2.25 -49.11 -26.98
N GLU A 908 1.41 -49.25 -25.95
CA GLU A 908 1.65 -49.63 -24.54
C GLU A 908 1.34 -51.10 -24.18
N LYS A 909 1.55 -51.46 -22.90
CA LYS A 909 0.48 -52.04 -22.04
C LYS A 909 0.71 -51.80 -20.53
N ARG A 910 -0.33 -51.96 -19.69
CA ARG A 910 -0.50 -51.32 -18.36
C ARG A 910 -1.16 -52.27 -17.32
N LEU A 911 -1.17 -51.85 -16.05
CA LEU A 911 -2.03 -52.30 -14.90
C LEU A 911 -1.64 -53.59 -14.14
N PRO A 912 -2.11 -53.81 -12.88
CA PRO A 912 -2.65 -52.90 -11.85
C PRO A 912 -2.02 -53.13 -10.43
N ILE A 913 -2.56 -52.51 -9.34
CA ILE A 913 -3.08 -53.21 -8.12
C ILE A 913 -3.75 -52.27 -7.09
N SER A 914 -4.61 -52.87 -6.25
CA SER A 914 -5.58 -52.40 -5.24
C SER A 914 -5.20 -51.31 -4.20
N SER A 915 -6.24 -50.71 -3.63
CA SER A 915 -6.30 -49.88 -2.41
C SER A 915 -6.53 -50.67 -1.10
N ALA A 916 -6.36 -50.00 0.05
CA ALA A 916 -6.99 -50.27 1.36
C ALA A 916 -6.84 -49.03 2.28
N VAL A 917 -7.67 -48.90 3.34
CA VAL A 917 -7.72 -47.74 4.27
C VAL A 917 -7.88 -48.21 5.72
N GLU A 918 -7.23 -47.57 6.69
CA GLU A 918 -7.67 -47.56 8.10
C GLU A 918 -7.09 -46.36 8.90
N THR A 919 -7.73 -45.99 10.03
CA THR A 919 -7.38 -44.80 10.86
C THR A 919 -7.51 -45.11 12.39
N PRO A 920 -7.55 -44.14 13.34
CA PRO A 920 -6.41 -43.85 14.23
C PRO A 920 -6.71 -44.06 15.75
N LYS A 921 -5.70 -43.89 16.65
CA LYS A 921 -5.89 -43.32 18.02
C LYS A 921 -4.63 -43.11 18.91
N ASN A 922 -4.53 -41.87 19.42
CA ASN A 922 -4.28 -41.45 20.83
C ASN A 922 -2.94 -41.64 21.60
N LYS A 923 -2.49 -40.49 22.17
CA LYS A 923 -1.98 -40.25 23.56
C LYS A 923 -0.53 -40.69 23.91
N THR A 924 0.23 -40.02 24.81
CA THR A 924 -0.05 -38.87 25.73
C THR A 924 1.23 -38.07 26.13
N THR A 925 1.06 -36.83 26.62
CA THR A 925 1.90 -36.03 27.59
C THR A 925 3.41 -35.77 27.30
N GLN A 926 3.88 -34.52 27.16
CA GLN A 926 4.26 -33.52 28.22
C GLN A 926 5.52 -33.89 29.08
N PRO A 927 6.26 -32.93 29.72
CA PRO A 927 6.14 -31.45 29.71
C PRO A 927 7.49 -30.63 29.73
N VAL A 928 7.36 -29.28 29.86
CA VAL A 928 8.23 -28.33 30.63
C VAL A 928 9.57 -27.81 30.03
N ASP A 929 9.60 -26.49 29.87
CA ASP A 929 10.58 -25.41 30.21
C ASP A 929 12.12 -25.65 30.17
N GLY A 930 12.96 -24.63 29.94
CA GLY A 930 12.72 -23.21 29.61
C GLY A 930 13.77 -22.24 30.20
N ALA A 931 13.90 -21.06 29.59
CA ALA A 931 14.63 -19.86 30.09
C ALA A 931 16.18 -19.96 30.31
N SER A 932 16.94 -18.86 30.53
CA SER A 932 16.98 -17.53 29.85
C SER A 932 18.20 -16.68 30.31
N VAL A 933 18.41 -15.52 29.64
CA VAL A 933 18.87 -14.22 30.21
C VAL A 933 20.37 -13.89 30.44
N THR A 934 20.71 -12.63 30.07
CA THR A 934 21.94 -11.79 30.31
C THR A 934 23.29 -12.23 29.68
N LYS A 935 24.08 -11.39 28.97
CA LYS A 935 24.57 -9.98 29.12
C LYS A 935 25.67 -9.82 30.21
N PRO A 936 26.60 -8.82 30.16
CA PRO A 936 26.74 -7.66 29.22
C PRO A 936 28.18 -7.25 28.75
N ILE A 937 28.24 -6.26 27.82
CA ILE A 937 29.15 -5.07 27.76
C ILE A 937 30.62 -5.15 27.22
N ALA A 938 30.98 -4.07 26.48
CA ALA A 938 32.30 -3.49 26.15
C ALA A 938 33.30 -4.23 25.22
N THR A 939 34.22 -3.56 24.51
CA THR A 939 34.19 -2.44 23.50
C THR A 939 35.63 -2.17 23.02
N GLU A 940 35.80 -1.40 21.92
CA GLU A 940 37.06 -0.85 21.38
C GLU A 940 38.06 -1.84 20.71
N SER A 941 38.99 -1.42 19.83
CA SER A 941 39.05 -0.31 18.83
C SER A 941 40.37 -0.41 18.02
N ALA A 942 40.42 0.19 16.82
CA ALA A 942 41.59 0.43 15.93
C ALA A 942 42.35 -0.82 15.38
N ALA A 943 42.63 -1.05 14.09
CA ALA A 943 42.66 -0.31 12.81
C ALA A 943 44.04 0.15 12.29
N SER A 944 44.51 -0.48 11.19
CA SER A 944 45.66 -0.07 10.32
C SER A 944 45.86 -1.08 9.17
N LYS A 945 46.38 -0.76 7.96
CA LYS A 945 46.39 0.47 7.11
C LYS A 945 46.96 0.09 5.69
N GLU A 946 47.19 1.09 4.83
CA GLU A 946 47.91 1.07 3.52
C GLU A 946 47.12 0.49 2.31
N ALA A 947 46.82 1.17 1.19
CA ALA A 947 47.26 2.46 0.56
C ALA A 947 48.57 2.38 -0.29
N GLU A 948 48.81 3.16 -1.37
CA GLU A 948 48.06 4.30 -1.95
C GLU A 948 48.49 4.62 -3.42
N ALA A 949 47.63 5.22 -4.26
CA ALA A 949 48.02 5.79 -5.59
C ALA A 949 47.35 7.14 -5.94
N ARG A 950 47.12 7.99 -4.92
CA ARG A 950 47.03 9.47 -4.93
C ARG A 950 46.65 10.20 -6.23
N SER A 951 45.44 10.76 -6.22
CA SER A 951 45.30 12.18 -6.59
C SER A 951 45.62 13.04 -5.35
N LEU A 952 46.45 14.07 -5.47
CA LEU A 952 46.78 14.96 -4.35
C LEU A 952 45.66 16.00 -4.13
N ASN A 953 44.52 15.54 -3.59
CA ASN A 953 43.61 16.41 -2.88
C ASN A 953 44.34 17.00 -1.68
N SER A 954 44.60 18.30 -1.69
CA SER A 954 45.18 18.97 -0.51
C SER A 954 44.09 19.19 0.52
N TYR A 955 44.28 18.61 1.71
CA TYR A 955 43.41 18.82 2.86
C TYR A 955 43.89 20.05 3.62
N THR A 956 43.02 21.05 3.77
CA THR A 956 43.33 22.30 4.49
C THR A 956 42.33 22.46 5.62
N ILE A 957 42.78 22.72 6.84
CA ILE A 957 41.88 22.86 8.00
C ILE A 957 41.38 24.31 8.05
N GLN A 958 40.09 24.56 7.82
CA GLN A 958 39.52 25.89 7.95
C GLN A 958 39.13 26.13 9.42
N ILE A 959 39.79 27.08 10.07
CA ILE A 959 39.61 27.39 11.50
C ILE A 959 38.69 28.59 11.75
N GLY A 960 38.33 29.34 10.71
CA GLY A 960 37.41 30.46 10.83
C GLY A 960 37.22 31.26 9.54
N ALA A 961 36.16 32.06 9.50
CA ALA A 961 35.82 32.93 8.38
C ALA A 961 35.16 34.21 8.92
N PHE A 962 35.90 35.33 8.93
CA PHE A 962 35.48 36.56 9.61
C PHE A 962 35.67 37.81 8.75
N MET A 963 34.75 38.78 8.86
CA MET A 963 34.88 40.11 8.24
C MET A 963 36.08 40.90 8.77
N LYS A 964 36.38 40.73 10.07
CA LYS A 964 37.62 41.13 10.76
C LYS A 964 37.94 40.06 11.79
N LEU A 965 39.23 39.78 12.01
CA LEU A 965 39.65 38.83 13.04
C LEU A 965 39.23 39.35 14.44
N PRO A 966 38.69 38.50 15.33
CA PRO A 966 38.37 38.91 16.70
C PRO A 966 39.59 39.42 17.47
N ASN A 967 39.40 40.38 18.38
CA ASN A 967 40.49 40.98 19.17
C ASN A 967 41.19 39.98 20.11
N HIS A 968 40.49 38.93 20.51
CA HIS A 968 41.05 37.75 21.18
C HIS A 968 40.73 36.51 20.34
N HIS A 969 41.76 35.75 19.99
CA HIS A 969 41.67 34.55 19.18
C HIS A 969 42.80 33.57 19.59
N PRO A 970 42.60 32.24 19.51
CA PRO A 970 43.66 31.27 19.79
C PRO A 970 44.89 31.43 18.90
N GLU A 971 46.08 31.06 19.39
CA GLU A 971 47.35 31.25 18.66
C GLU A 971 47.39 30.56 17.29
N TRP A 972 46.58 29.52 17.10
CA TRP A 972 46.31 28.87 15.82
C TRP A 972 46.04 29.87 14.68
N PHE A 973 45.35 30.99 14.94
CA PHE A 973 45.12 32.00 13.92
C PHE A 973 46.40 32.69 13.42
N ASN A 974 47.42 32.86 14.28
CA ASN A 974 48.73 33.39 13.89
C ASN A 974 49.54 32.40 13.02
N GLN A 975 49.24 31.10 13.14
CA GLN A 975 49.85 30.02 12.35
C GLN A 975 49.05 29.70 11.07
N SER A 976 47.94 30.43 10.81
CA SER A 976 47.02 30.13 9.73
C SER A 976 47.20 31.04 8.50
N THR A 977 47.10 30.44 7.31
CA THR A 977 47.10 31.15 6.03
C THR A 977 45.77 31.88 5.85
N ARG A 978 45.80 33.19 5.59
CA ARG A 978 44.60 34.00 5.40
C ARG A 978 44.28 34.23 3.92
N VAL A 979 43.10 33.81 3.47
CA VAL A 979 42.56 34.07 2.13
C VAL A 979 41.32 34.94 2.24
N THR A 980 41.30 36.13 1.62
CA THR A 980 40.17 37.07 1.70
C THR A 980 39.29 36.97 0.46
N LEU A 981 37.98 36.80 0.66
CA LEU A 981 36.98 36.70 -0.39
C LEU A 981 36.44 38.08 -0.80
N ALA A 982 35.88 38.16 -2.01
CA ALA A 982 35.36 39.40 -2.60
C ALA A 982 34.20 40.06 -1.81
N ASN A 983 33.55 39.31 -0.90
CA ASN A 983 32.53 39.82 0.02
C ASN A 983 33.10 40.37 1.34
N GLY A 984 34.43 40.54 1.44
CA GLY A 984 35.11 41.09 2.63
C GLY A 984 35.44 40.06 3.72
N ILE A 985 35.02 38.80 3.57
CA ILE A 985 35.28 37.75 4.58
C ILE A 985 36.70 37.20 4.40
N SER A 986 37.54 37.36 5.42
CA SER A 986 38.83 36.67 5.56
C SER A 986 38.61 35.26 6.10
N LYS A 987 38.90 34.24 5.28
CA LYS A 987 39.03 32.85 5.70
C LYS A 987 40.43 32.57 6.21
N TYR A 988 40.53 31.75 7.25
CA TYR A 988 41.76 31.38 7.92
C TYR A 988 41.91 29.85 7.88
N THR A 989 43.01 29.36 7.30
CA THR A 989 43.24 27.94 7.03
C THR A 989 44.64 27.49 7.47
N ILE A 990 44.73 26.44 8.28
CA ILE A 990 45.98 25.83 8.72
C ILE A 990 46.37 24.67 7.80
N GLY A 991 47.66 24.67 7.43
CA GLY A 991 48.32 23.58 6.73
C GLY A 991 47.83 23.32 5.30
N SER A 992 48.46 22.32 4.68
CA SER A 992 48.09 21.73 3.40
C SER A 992 48.59 20.28 3.42
N PHE A 993 47.76 19.41 3.99
CA PHE A 993 48.10 18.01 4.26
C PHE A 993 47.81 17.16 3.03
N VAL A 994 48.70 16.21 2.74
CA VAL A 994 48.55 15.26 1.62
C VAL A 994 47.82 14.00 2.05
N ASP A 995 48.03 13.56 3.30
CA ASP A 995 47.29 12.45 3.93
C ASP A 995 46.08 13.02 4.70
N TYR A 996 44.91 12.41 4.49
CA TYR A 996 43.66 12.72 5.16
C TYR A 996 43.72 12.43 6.67
N GLU A 997 44.38 11.37 7.11
CA GLU A 997 44.46 11.02 8.53
C GLU A 997 45.33 11.98 9.32
N ALA A 998 46.48 12.39 8.77
CA ALA A 998 47.31 13.44 9.37
C ALA A 998 46.52 14.76 9.51
N ALA A 999 45.69 15.07 8.52
CA ALA A 999 44.79 16.22 8.53
C ALA A 999 43.69 16.08 9.61
N GLN A 1000 43.08 14.90 9.77
CA GLN A 1000 42.12 14.62 10.85
C GLN A 1000 42.74 14.68 12.25
N GLN A 1001 43.97 14.20 12.43
CA GLN A 1001 44.65 14.26 13.73
C GLN A 1001 44.94 15.71 14.14
N MET A 1002 45.46 16.54 13.24
CA MET A 1002 45.67 17.96 13.54
C MET A 1002 44.35 18.74 13.67
N LEU A 1003 43.29 18.32 12.97
CA LEU A 1003 41.94 18.86 13.19
C LEU A 1003 41.45 18.61 14.63
N LYS A 1004 41.63 17.40 15.17
CA LYS A 1004 41.25 17.05 16.54
C LYS A 1004 42.04 17.81 17.61
N GLU A 1005 43.29 18.19 17.34
CA GLU A 1005 44.04 19.10 18.21
C GLU A 1005 43.42 20.50 18.20
N ILE A 1006 43.21 21.07 17.01
CA ILE A 1006 42.64 22.42 16.84
C ILE A 1006 41.21 22.52 17.40
N GLN A 1007 40.41 21.46 17.27
CA GLN A 1007 39.02 21.40 17.76
C GLN A 1007 38.89 21.47 19.29
N LYS A 1008 39.98 21.32 20.06
CA LYS A 1008 39.99 21.58 21.51
C LYS A 1008 39.85 23.08 21.83
N ASP A 1009 40.47 23.93 21.02
CA ASP A 1009 40.47 25.39 21.18
C ASP A 1009 39.43 26.08 20.29
N ILE A 1010 39.08 25.46 19.15
CA ILE A 1010 38.17 25.97 18.13
C ILE A 1010 37.24 24.83 17.67
N PRO A 1011 36.17 24.48 18.41
CA PRO A 1011 35.29 23.35 18.10
C PRO A 1011 34.72 23.38 16.68
N ASP A 1012 34.44 24.57 16.15
CA ASP A 1012 33.86 24.81 14.82
C ASP A 1012 34.89 24.66 13.67
N ALA A 1013 36.16 24.34 13.95
CA ALA A 1013 37.15 24.07 12.91
C ALA A 1013 36.77 22.80 12.13
N PHE A 1014 37.01 22.78 10.82
CA PHE A 1014 36.67 21.64 9.97
C PHE A 1014 37.67 21.40 8.83
N LEU A 1015 37.71 20.15 8.36
CA LEU A 1015 38.54 19.76 7.21
C LEU A 1015 37.90 20.24 5.90
N LYS A 1016 38.68 20.87 5.03
CA LYS A 1016 38.28 21.18 3.66
C LYS A 1016 39.16 20.44 2.66
N THR A 1017 38.53 19.71 1.74
CA THR A 1017 39.18 19.16 0.55
C THR A 1017 39.33 20.26 -0.52
N ASN A 1018 40.48 20.29 -1.20
CA ASN A 1018 40.71 21.15 -2.37
C ASN A 1018 41.02 20.29 -3.59
N ALA A 1019 39.99 20.03 -4.40
CA ALA A 1019 40.15 19.55 -5.76
C ALA A 1019 40.56 20.71 -6.67
N LEU A 1020 41.52 20.49 -7.57
CA LEU A 1020 42.01 21.49 -8.52
C LEU A 1020 41.27 21.40 -9.86
N HIS A 1021 40.50 22.43 -10.19
CA HIS A 1021 40.00 22.67 -11.55
C HIS A 1021 40.34 24.10 -12.01
N ALA A 1022 40.65 24.25 -13.29
CA ALA A 1022 41.05 25.51 -13.91
C ALA A 1022 39.86 26.35 -14.40
N GLN A 1023 40.07 27.66 -14.55
CA GLN A 1023 39.09 28.64 -15.08
C GLN A 1023 39.01 28.59 -16.62
N PRO A 1024 37.94 29.16 -17.22
CA PRO A 1024 38.08 30.50 -17.82
C PRO A 1024 37.04 31.55 -17.31
N GLN A 1025 36.93 32.70 -17.99
CA GLN A 1025 36.50 33.99 -17.40
C GLN A 1025 35.18 34.61 -17.90
N GLN A 1026 34.79 35.68 -17.19
CA GLN A 1026 33.61 36.55 -17.29
C GLN A 1026 33.42 37.36 -18.60
N SER A 1027 32.17 37.73 -18.88
CA SER A 1027 31.71 39.14 -19.01
C SER A 1027 30.16 39.18 -18.83
N LYS A 1028 29.57 39.97 -17.91
CA LYS A 1028 29.18 41.42 -17.98
C LYS A 1028 28.20 41.72 -19.14
N SER A 1029 27.10 42.47 -18.98
CA SER A 1029 26.73 43.52 -17.99
C SER A 1029 25.20 43.57 -17.72
N SER A 1030 24.67 43.98 -16.54
CA SER A 1030 24.27 45.37 -16.14
C SER A 1030 23.47 46.13 -17.22
N ASN A 1031 22.33 46.81 -17.02
CA ASN A 1031 21.51 47.27 -15.87
C ASN A 1031 20.04 47.45 -16.38
N GLY A 1032 18.97 47.80 -15.64
CA GLY A 1032 18.84 48.33 -14.27
C GLY A 1032 17.40 48.74 -13.90
N THR A 1033 17.24 49.02 -12.61
CA THR A 1033 16.04 49.50 -11.86
C THR A 1033 15.25 50.67 -12.45
N THR A 1034 13.91 50.68 -12.23
CA THR A 1034 13.09 51.69 -11.48
C THR A 1034 11.58 51.50 -11.78
N ALA A 1035 10.59 52.04 -11.05
CA ALA A 1035 10.38 52.24 -9.60
C ALA A 1035 8.97 52.82 -9.31
N VAL A 1036 8.16 52.09 -8.52
CA VAL A 1036 7.35 52.52 -7.33
C VAL A 1036 6.26 53.65 -7.47
N VAL A 1037 5.29 53.64 -6.53
CA VAL A 1037 4.33 54.73 -6.13
C VAL A 1037 2.98 54.81 -6.89
N SER A 1038 1.78 55.02 -6.29
CA SER A 1038 1.17 54.58 -5.01
C SER A 1038 -0.35 54.92 -4.92
N SER A 1039 -1.06 54.20 -4.02
CA SER A 1039 -2.09 54.70 -3.06
C SER A 1039 -3.48 55.27 -3.45
N LYS A 1040 -4.54 54.70 -2.81
CA LYS A 1040 -5.74 55.35 -2.20
C LYS A 1040 -6.81 55.97 -3.17
N LYS A 1041 -8.13 56.07 -2.87
CA LYS A 1041 -8.97 55.96 -1.63
C LYS A 1041 -10.48 55.96 -2.00
N GLU A 1042 -11.39 55.53 -1.09
CA GLU A 1042 -12.79 56.04 -0.85
C GLU A 1042 -13.87 56.01 -1.98
N ASP A 1043 -15.21 55.94 -1.75
CA ASP A 1043 -16.06 55.43 -0.63
C ASP A 1043 -17.58 55.33 -1.05
N MET A 1044 -18.42 54.72 -0.18
CA MET A 1044 -19.87 54.97 0.07
C MET A 1044 -21.03 54.69 -0.95
N ALA A 1045 -21.88 53.72 -0.56
CA ALA A 1045 -23.33 53.87 -0.19
C ALA A 1045 -24.55 53.65 -1.16
N LYS A 1046 -25.31 52.57 -0.87
CA LYS A 1046 -26.79 52.45 -0.61
C LYS A 1046 -27.86 53.04 -1.57
N HIS A 1047 -28.91 52.25 -1.88
CA HIS A 1047 -30.28 52.45 -1.32
C HIS A 1047 -31.23 51.22 -1.46
N ARG A 1048 -32.54 51.35 -1.18
CA ARG A 1048 -33.43 50.27 -0.65
C ARG A 1048 -34.91 50.44 -1.03
N ALA A 1049 -35.67 49.32 -1.08
CA ALA A 1049 -37.15 49.24 -1.09
C ALA A 1049 -37.61 47.79 -0.73
N ASN A 1050 -38.90 47.43 -0.55
CA ASN A 1050 -40.01 48.06 0.21
C ASN A 1050 -41.24 47.11 0.31
N SER A 1051 -41.93 47.09 1.47
CA SER A 1051 -43.37 46.77 1.69
C SER A 1051 -43.90 45.34 1.39
N THR A 1052 -44.83 44.70 2.11
CA THR A 1052 -45.72 44.99 3.29
C THR A 1052 -46.22 43.62 3.87
N PRO A 1053 -47.20 43.42 4.81
CA PRO A 1053 -48.20 44.33 5.40
C PRO A 1053 -48.42 44.25 6.95
N SER A 1054 -49.53 44.86 7.38
CA SER A 1054 -50.27 44.87 8.66
C SER A 1054 -50.82 43.51 9.15
N ALA A 1055 -51.39 43.33 10.36
CA ALA A 1055 -51.41 44.03 11.68
C ALA A 1055 -52.50 43.34 12.56
N ILE A 1056 -52.68 43.49 13.89
CA ILE A 1056 -51.90 43.89 15.09
C ILE A 1056 -52.72 43.35 16.30
N GLY A 1057 -52.09 42.96 17.42
CA GLY A 1057 -52.83 42.43 18.58
C GLY A 1057 -52.17 42.69 19.94
N LYS A 1058 -51.91 43.96 20.30
CA LYS A 1058 -51.20 44.37 21.54
C LYS A 1058 -49.95 43.52 21.83
N ASN A 1059 -48.99 43.58 20.90
CA ASN A 1059 -47.71 42.89 21.07
C ASN A 1059 -46.93 43.54 22.22
N GLN A 1060 -46.98 42.96 23.42
CA GLN A 1060 -45.88 43.13 24.38
C GLN A 1060 -44.64 42.54 23.73
N ALA A 1061 -43.60 43.37 23.59
CA ALA A 1061 -42.40 43.05 22.86
C ALA A 1061 -41.36 42.46 23.82
N PHE A 1062 -41.08 41.17 23.70
CA PHE A 1062 -40.09 40.51 24.55
C PHE A 1062 -38.69 40.72 23.97
N ARG A 1063 -37.73 41.24 24.73
CA ARG A 1063 -36.31 41.28 24.34
C ARG A 1063 -35.44 40.60 25.38
N LEU A 1064 -34.35 39.99 24.94
CA LEU A 1064 -33.32 39.47 25.81
C LEU A 1064 -32.23 40.52 25.99
N LYS A 1065 -31.80 40.80 27.23
CA LYS A 1065 -30.55 41.52 27.52
C LYS A 1065 -29.48 40.46 27.78
N ILE A 1066 -28.57 40.29 26.83
CA ILE A 1066 -27.69 39.11 26.72
C ILE A 1066 -26.38 39.32 27.48
N CYS A 1067 -25.74 40.47 27.30
CA CYS A 1067 -24.57 40.85 28.10
C CYS A 1067 -24.35 42.38 28.11
N THR A 1068 -23.40 42.82 28.95
CA THR A 1068 -22.87 44.18 28.95
C THR A 1068 -21.36 44.09 28.94
N LEU A 1069 -20.74 44.76 27.98
CA LEU A 1069 -19.30 44.72 27.73
C LEU A 1069 -18.67 46.08 27.98
N ASN A 1070 -17.79 46.11 28.98
CA ASN A 1070 -16.92 47.24 29.28
C ASN A 1070 -15.61 47.06 28.48
N ALA A 1071 -15.02 48.15 27.99
CA ALA A 1071 -13.78 48.06 27.21
C ALA A 1071 -12.53 47.90 28.11
N PRO A 1072 -11.47 47.18 27.66
CA PRO A 1072 -11.37 46.40 26.42
C PRO A 1072 -12.00 44.99 26.55
N VAL A 1073 -12.59 44.50 25.46
CA VAL A 1073 -13.35 43.23 25.43
C VAL A 1073 -12.45 42.04 25.10
N ASN A 1074 -12.68 40.90 25.75
CA ASN A 1074 -12.02 39.63 25.42
C ASN A 1074 -12.47 39.10 24.04
N PRO A 1075 -11.56 38.81 23.09
CA PRO A 1075 -11.91 38.29 21.76
C PRO A 1075 -12.80 37.04 21.77
N ALA A 1076 -12.67 36.16 22.77
CA ALA A 1076 -13.51 34.98 22.92
C ALA A 1076 -14.96 35.29 23.33
N GLN A 1077 -15.24 36.48 23.90
CA GLN A 1077 -16.60 36.97 24.11
C GLN A 1077 -17.18 37.60 22.84
N VAL A 1078 -16.35 38.29 22.04
CA VAL A 1078 -16.74 38.82 20.72
C VAL A 1078 -17.12 37.68 19.78
N ALA A 1079 -16.32 36.61 19.73
CA ALA A 1079 -16.61 35.43 18.92
C ALA A 1079 -17.94 34.75 19.30
N ARG A 1080 -18.24 34.60 20.60
CA ARG A 1080 -19.53 34.05 21.06
C ARG A 1080 -20.71 34.95 20.70
N LEU A 1081 -20.55 36.27 20.76
CA LEU A 1081 -21.59 37.21 20.33
C LEU A 1081 -21.81 37.18 18.81
N LEU A 1082 -20.76 36.99 18.01
CA LEU A 1082 -20.90 36.80 16.57
C LEU A 1082 -21.63 35.50 16.23
N ARG A 1083 -21.25 34.37 16.86
CA ARG A 1083 -21.97 33.09 16.71
C ARG A 1083 -23.44 33.22 17.11
N LEU A 1084 -23.73 33.77 18.29
CA LEU A 1084 -25.09 34.01 18.75
C LEU A 1084 -25.88 34.95 17.81
N GLY A 1085 -25.21 35.91 17.15
CA GLY A 1085 -25.84 36.85 16.22
C GLY A 1085 -26.45 36.22 14.97
N ASN A 1086 -26.02 35.01 14.61
CA ASN A 1086 -26.60 34.23 13.51
C ASN A 1086 -27.88 33.50 13.95
N GLU A 1087 -27.96 33.07 15.20
CA GLU A 1087 -29.09 32.31 15.77
C GLU A 1087 -30.18 33.22 16.38
N VAL A 1088 -29.76 34.30 17.06
CA VAL A 1088 -30.61 35.28 17.75
C VAL A 1088 -30.20 36.68 17.27
N PRO A 1089 -30.98 37.34 16.39
CA PRO A 1089 -30.60 38.62 15.80
C PRO A 1089 -30.33 39.70 16.86
N LEU A 1090 -29.08 40.18 16.93
CA LEU A 1090 -28.63 41.11 17.97
C LEU A 1090 -28.88 42.59 17.62
N VAL A 1091 -28.98 43.40 18.67
CA VAL A 1091 -29.05 44.87 18.64
C VAL A 1091 -28.14 45.42 19.75
N THR A 1092 -27.25 46.35 19.42
CA THR A 1092 -26.37 47.00 20.39
C THR A 1092 -26.94 48.33 20.88
N MET A 1093 -26.71 48.63 22.16
CA MET A 1093 -26.94 49.94 22.75
C MET A 1093 -25.63 50.39 23.43
N GLN A 1094 -25.03 51.46 22.92
CA GLN A 1094 -23.84 52.04 23.54
C GLN A 1094 -24.21 53.05 24.63
N THR A 1095 -23.40 53.07 25.67
CA THR A 1095 -23.40 54.03 26.77
C THR A 1095 -21.95 54.43 27.06
N ASP A 1096 -21.73 55.57 27.69
CA ASP A 1096 -20.40 56.21 27.81
C ASP A 1096 -19.31 55.35 28.50
N ALA A 1097 -19.69 54.24 29.14
CA ALA A 1097 -18.78 53.27 29.77
C ALA A 1097 -18.90 51.82 29.25
N ALA A 1098 -19.93 51.48 28.48
CA ALA A 1098 -20.23 50.09 28.11
C ALA A 1098 -21.11 49.93 26.86
N THR A 1099 -20.95 48.80 26.15
CA THR A 1099 -21.89 48.36 25.11
C THR A 1099 -22.78 47.24 25.65
N VAL A 1100 -24.09 47.43 25.65
CA VAL A 1100 -25.09 46.42 26.01
C VAL A 1100 -25.57 45.72 24.75
N TYR A 1101 -25.62 44.39 24.76
CA TYR A 1101 -26.15 43.57 23.67
C TYR A 1101 -27.53 43.03 24.04
N TYR A 1102 -28.50 43.29 23.17
CA TYR A 1102 -29.87 42.78 23.27
C TYR A 1102 -30.19 41.89 22.07
N SER A 1103 -31.23 41.05 22.18
CA SER A 1103 -31.92 40.52 21.00
C SER A 1103 -32.78 41.62 20.34
N ARG A 1104 -33.22 41.39 19.11
CA ARG A 1104 -34.44 42.02 18.58
C ARG A 1104 -35.65 41.65 19.45
N SER A 1105 -36.67 42.49 19.38
CA SER A 1105 -37.96 42.23 20.02
C SER A 1105 -38.70 41.07 19.34
N PHE A 1106 -39.02 40.03 20.11
CA PHE A 1106 -39.96 38.98 19.76
C PHE A 1106 -41.40 39.43 20.04
N THR A 1107 -42.34 39.00 19.21
CA THR A 1107 -43.77 39.32 19.34
C THR A 1107 -44.56 38.27 20.13
N ASN A 1108 -43.87 37.25 20.64
CA ASN A 1108 -44.41 36.07 21.29
C ASN A 1108 -43.44 35.63 22.41
N LEU A 1109 -43.99 35.19 23.53
CA LEU A 1109 -43.22 34.77 24.70
C LEU A 1109 -42.48 33.45 24.46
N ALA A 1110 -43.08 32.49 23.76
CA ALA A 1110 -42.45 31.19 23.51
C ALA A 1110 -41.18 31.31 22.64
N ASP A 1111 -41.19 32.21 21.65
CA ASP A 1111 -40.02 32.46 20.79
C ASP A 1111 -38.89 33.13 21.59
N ALA A 1112 -39.24 33.99 22.55
CA ALA A 1112 -38.29 34.63 23.46
C ALA A 1112 -37.72 33.65 24.50
N GLU A 1113 -38.52 32.69 25.00
CA GLU A 1113 -38.05 31.61 25.87
C GLU A 1113 -37.15 30.61 25.12
N ASN A 1114 -37.46 30.30 23.86
CA ASN A 1114 -36.59 29.49 23.01
C ASN A 1114 -35.25 30.20 22.74
N ALA A 1115 -35.29 31.48 22.39
CA ALA A 1115 -34.09 32.31 22.24
C ALA A 1115 -33.30 32.44 23.56
N LEU A 1116 -33.96 32.50 24.72
CA LEU A 1116 -33.31 32.49 26.04
C LEU A 1116 -32.60 31.16 26.31
N ASN A 1117 -33.22 30.03 25.94
CA ASN A 1117 -32.62 28.70 26.02
C ASN A 1117 -31.37 28.61 25.10
N ILE A 1118 -31.46 29.11 23.87
CA ILE A 1118 -30.33 29.24 22.94
C ILE A 1118 -29.20 30.09 23.54
N CYS A 1119 -29.49 31.30 24.03
CA CYS A 1119 -28.50 32.17 24.69
C CYS A 1119 -27.83 31.45 25.88
N THR A 1120 -28.62 30.75 26.70
CA THR A 1120 -28.12 30.01 27.87
C THR A 1120 -27.21 28.85 27.45
N LYS A 1121 -27.61 28.02 26.48
CA LYS A 1121 -26.79 26.94 25.91
C LYS A 1121 -25.46 27.45 25.33
N LYS A 1122 -25.49 28.58 24.61
CA LYS A 1122 -24.31 29.23 24.01
C LYS A 1122 -23.46 30.01 25.05
N GLY A 1123 -23.75 29.85 26.34
CA GLY A 1123 -22.90 30.31 27.46
C GLY A 1123 -23.24 31.68 28.04
N PHE A 1124 -24.37 32.28 27.67
CA PHE A 1124 -24.85 33.57 28.21
C PHE A 1124 -25.87 33.33 29.34
N SER A 1125 -25.43 32.69 30.43
CA SER A 1125 -26.29 32.33 31.59
C SER A 1125 -26.93 33.53 32.31
N ASN A 1126 -26.38 34.74 32.15
CA ASN A 1126 -26.90 35.98 32.72
C ASN A 1126 -27.87 36.72 31.76
N THR A 1127 -28.48 36.02 30.81
CA THR A 1127 -29.42 36.63 29.85
C THR A 1127 -30.76 36.92 30.54
N GLU A 1128 -31.16 38.19 30.59
CA GLU A 1128 -32.41 38.63 31.21
C GLU A 1128 -33.52 38.79 30.17
N LEU A 1129 -34.66 38.12 30.36
CA LEU A 1129 -35.89 38.41 29.61
C LEU A 1129 -36.51 39.72 30.11
N GLN A 1130 -36.68 40.69 29.19
CA GLN A 1130 -37.29 41.99 29.45
C GLN A 1130 -38.55 42.16 28.62
N ILE A 1131 -39.63 42.59 29.27
CA ILE A 1131 -40.85 43.04 28.59
C ILE A 1131 -40.66 44.49 28.17
N VAL A 1132 -41.05 44.81 26.94
CA VAL A 1132 -41.06 46.16 26.36
C VAL A 1132 -42.50 46.45 25.90
N ASP A 1133 -43.01 47.63 26.26
CA ASP A 1133 -44.32 48.15 25.83
C ASP A 1133 -44.23 48.97 24.53
#